data_AF-A0AAD9Y382-F1
#
_entry.id   AF-A0AAD9Y382-F1
#
_cell.length_a   1.000
_cell.length_b   1.000
_cell.length_c   1.000
_cell.angle_alpha   90.00
_cell.angle_beta   90.00
_cell.angle_gamma   90.00
#
_symmetry.space_group_name_H-M   'P 1'
#
loop_
_entity.id
_entity.type
_entity.pdbx_description
1 polymer ?
#
loop_
_entity_poly.entity_id
_entity_poly.type
_entity_poly.pdbx_seq_one_letter_code
_entity_poly.pdbx_strand_id
1 'polypeptide(L)'
;MDYSELSSSYKQYKLKTNQALDWLIREAKALRVTTNTPRQFKVWELVDLAKACANAGRVMPKEIRRALEDSLRLRRRCAEWFLEHGSDAANTAHKYFNDSLQQILNTLAPSKAETGDTARPTTSRATSKPSSAISSPQETSHANYFAVLVDDGNMHDSSSDEDVSAGTGNHVAKPARAADRKTRRQRRRAQEDEQSGWAAFDDDHLMELACLLTDCRDIRLYLQRLWEGYASSKVDLITASLVTQAAFQHLVDLETVFTQKHPHLDNLESMTNAIYSYFALGENVFRAENATEDAGLKEEEAARRLNRDEWLFSRNMKEWLLCDVSFVLEYLNSEQARSRYDKDPNACFPGIATFGLSPVEFTAIFLLREEALIAADGVAYLDLLTNRLAEEPAQPPILPLRLSTAAMARVYLDILGVSGVRSRLNTDLRRYLDHRPLKALRKKAEEGMQTGNPVGRHMCLRFSLLNGPSGEPCLQNPMLLGSVLCSLALPAHLGQIYRVNESGVLMAVAHQYNALRVLRPITVPRWQDLEVLIELQKQTIFSPEPPQKFDQCVIRFWRSQGLRLAEIKQKTTTAARLRLAAQRVIPLSRHHREIEKTEISREEVLRTLNFQIKCESQRNTAGFRRELRSAALLEHLFCEQNVKPHWKLSLSDKMVRDAVDADLRSLWGQRPGKRPPSAVGLPAVVWLGQLQKMFQRETVDLWFDYKQLEMDVIDLLGEDRASSRHVAEFFEKPNGGLSQWMNCMSDNSRLTVVSDHGKSWCK
;
A
#
# COMPACT_ATOMS: atom_id res chain seq x y z
N MET A 1 -3.24 -4.09 -17.32
CA MET A 1 -2.64 -2.91 -16.67
C MET A 1 -2.05 -3.37 -15.36
N ASP A 2 -0.75 -3.17 -15.22
CA ASP A 2 -0.03 -3.49 -13.98
C ASP A 2 -0.27 -2.36 -12.96
N TYR A 3 -0.41 -2.69 -11.68
CA TYR A 3 -0.80 -1.74 -10.63
C TYR A 3 0.24 -0.64 -10.41
N SER A 4 1.49 -1.03 -10.53
CA SER A 4 2.66 -0.15 -10.48
C SER A 4 2.57 0.98 -11.53
N GLU A 5 1.75 0.80 -12.57
CA GLU A 5 1.46 1.83 -13.56
C GLU A 5 0.43 2.88 -13.15
N LEU A 6 -0.22 2.82 -12.00
CA LEU A 6 -1.23 3.82 -11.61
C LEU A 6 -0.95 4.45 -10.23
N SER A 7 -0.02 3.87 -9.48
CA SER A 7 0.33 4.32 -8.14
C SER A 7 1.32 5.49 -8.10
N SER A 8 2.11 5.72 -9.16
CA SER A 8 3.10 6.80 -9.13
C SER A 8 2.42 8.17 -9.23
N SER A 9 2.93 9.15 -8.47
CA SER A 9 2.43 10.52 -8.49
C SER A 9 2.47 11.11 -9.90
N TYR A 10 3.49 10.76 -10.71
CA TYR A 10 3.60 11.19 -12.10
C TYR A 10 2.40 10.74 -12.95
N LYS A 11 2.03 9.46 -12.87
CA LYS A 11 0.93 8.92 -13.67
C LYS A 11 -0.42 9.42 -13.19
N GLN A 12 -0.61 9.58 -11.87
CA GLN A 12 -1.80 10.21 -11.32
C GLN A 12 -1.96 11.65 -11.80
N TYR A 13 -0.86 12.40 -11.83
CA TYR A 13 -0.83 13.76 -12.36
C TYR A 13 -1.21 13.81 -13.85
N LYS A 14 -0.61 12.98 -14.70
CA LYS A 14 -0.95 12.91 -16.13
C LYS A 14 -2.42 12.50 -16.33
N LEU A 15 -2.89 11.50 -15.59
CA LEU A 15 -4.27 11.02 -15.63
C LEU A 15 -5.27 12.11 -15.22
N LYS A 16 -5.06 12.79 -14.09
CA LYS A 16 -5.93 13.86 -13.60
C LYS A 16 -5.98 15.04 -14.56
N THR A 17 -4.85 15.38 -15.18
CA THR A 17 -4.82 16.42 -16.21
C THR A 17 -5.62 16.00 -17.43
N ASN A 18 -5.41 14.78 -17.93
CA ASN A 18 -6.17 14.25 -19.07
C ASN A 18 -7.67 14.19 -18.77
N GLN A 19 -8.08 13.77 -17.57
CA GLN A 19 -9.49 13.76 -17.16
C GLN A 19 -10.14 15.15 -17.22
N ALA A 20 -9.41 16.19 -16.80
CA ALA A 20 -9.90 17.57 -16.87
C ALA A 20 -9.99 18.08 -18.31
N LEU A 21 -9.00 17.77 -19.14
CA LEU A 21 -8.98 18.15 -20.56
C LEU A 21 -10.04 17.39 -21.36
N ASP A 22 -10.22 16.09 -21.13
CA ASP A 22 -11.25 15.28 -21.79
C ASP A 22 -12.66 15.76 -21.42
N TRP A 23 -12.89 16.11 -20.15
CA TRP A 23 -14.14 16.75 -19.74
C TRP A 23 -14.36 18.06 -20.51
N LEU A 24 -13.35 18.92 -20.56
CA LEU A 24 -13.43 20.22 -21.22
C LEU A 24 -13.74 20.08 -22.72
N ILE A 25 -13.00 19.22 -23.41
CA ILE A 25 -13.17 18.95 -24.84
C ILE A 25 -14.56 18.38 -25.10
N ARG A 26 -15.04 17.45 -24.27
CA ARG A 26 -16.39 16.87 -24.42
C ARG A 26 -17.49 17.91 -24.27
N GLU A 27 -17.40 18.79 -23.26
CA GLU A 27 -18.37 19.88 -23.09
C GLU A 27 -18.32 20.89 -24.25
N ALA A 28 -17.13 21.25 -24.73
CA ALA A 28 -16.99 22.14 -25.86
C ALA A 28 -17.56 21.55 -27.17
N LYS A 29 -17.38 20.23 -27.39
CA LYS A 29 -18.03 19.51 -28.51
C LYS A 29 -19.55 19.51 -28.37
N ALA A 30 -20.08 19.30 -27.17
CA ALA A 30 -21.52 19.34 -26.92
C ALA A 30 -22.12 20.73 -27.24
N LEU A 31 -21.32 21.78 -27.11
CA LEU A 31 -21.67 23.16 -27.47
C LEU A 31 -21.43 23.50 -28.95
N ARG A 32 -20.90 22.56 -29.75
CA ARG A 32 -20.51 22.77 -31.16
C ARG A 32 -19.52 23.93 -31.36
N VAL A 33 -18.72 24.24 -30.35
CA VAL A 33 -17.67 25.27 -30.42
C VAL A 33 -16.59 24.86 -31.41
N THR A 34 -16.35 23.54 -31.54
CA THR A 34 -15.41 22.96 -32.51
C THR A 34 -16.16 22.07 -33.49
N THR A 35 -16.24 22.49 -34.76
CA THR A 35 -16.92 21.74 -35.82
C THR A 35 -16.06 20.60 -36.38
N ASN A 36 -14.74 20.79 -36.37
CA ASN A 36 -13.75 19.76 -36.63
C ASN A 36 -12.93 19.58 -35.36
N THR A 37 -12.98 18.40 -34.72
CA THR A 37 -12.06 18.16 -33.61
C THR A 37 -10.68 17.89 -34.20
N PRO A 38 -9.69 18.80 -34.04
CA PRO A 38 -8.32 18.41 -34.34
C PRO A 38 -7.95 17.24 -33.40
N ARG A 39 -7.04 16.38 -33.87
CA ARG A 39 -6.53 15.28 -33.01
C ARG A 39 -5.78 15.83 -31.79
N GLN A 40 -5.31 17.08 -31.86
CA GLN A 40 -4.47 17.75 -30.88
C GLN A 40 -4.91 19.21 -30.74
N PHE A 41 -4.88 19.71 -29.51
CA PHE A 41 -5.16 21.11 -29.19
C PHE A 41 -3.89 21.77 -28.68
N LYS A 42 -3.63 23.01 -29.11
CA LYS A 42 -2.60 23.86 -28.50
C LYS A 42 -3.07 24.33 -27.12
N VAL A 43 -2.13 24.68 -26.25
CA VAL A 43 -2.42 25.07 -24.85
C VAL A 43 -3.38 26.27 -24.78
N TRP A 44 -3.18 27.28 -25.61
CA TRP A 44 -4.06 28.45 -25.68
C TRP A 44 -5.46 28.12 -26.19
N GLU A 45 -5.61 27.15 -27.11
CA GLU A 45 -6.93 26.73 -27.59
C GLU A 45 -7.76 26.12 -26.44
N LEU A 46 -7.12 25.41 -25.51
CA LEU A 46 -7.80 24.86 -24.34
C LEU A 46 -8.38 25.98 -23.45
N VAL A 47 -7.69 27.09 -23.31
CA VAL A 47 -8.19 28.27 -22.60
C VAL A 47 -9.44 28.83 -23.29
N ASP A 48 -9.45 28.90 -24.62
CA ASP A 48 -10.60 29.39 -25.39
C ASP A 48 -11.79 28.43 -25.33
N LEU A 49 -11.56 27.12 -25.31
CA LEU A 49 -12.61 26.13 -25.02
C LEU A 49 -13.22 26.36 -23.63
N ALA A 50 -12.39 26.65 -22.63
CA ALA A 50 -12.87 26.90 -21.26
C ALA A 50 -13.74 28.16 -21.19
N LYS A 51 -13.33 29.24 -21.87
CA LYS A 51 -14.15 30.46 -22.00
C LYS A 51 -15.47 30.18 -22.68
N ALA A 52 -15.47 29.42 -23.78
CA ALA A 52 -16.70 29.07 -24.49
C ALA A 52 -17.67 28.24 -23.63
N CYS A 53 -17.13 27.27 -22.88
CA CYS A 53 -17.90 26.49 -21.91
C CYS A 53 -18.49 27.37 -20.80
N ALA A 54 -17.69 28.26 -20.21
CA ALA A 54 -18.15 29.18 -19.17
C ALA A 54 -19.24 30.15 -19.67
N ASN A 55 -19.07 30.70 -20.88
CA ASN A 55 -20.06 31.58 -21.52
C ASN A 55 -21.40 30.86 -21.78
N ALA A 56 -21.35 29.54 -22.02
CA ALA A 56 -22.53 28.70 -22.13
C ALA A 56 -23.12 28.24 -20.78
N GLY A 57 -22.63 28.79 -19.66
CA GLY A 57 -23.09 28.45 -18.31
C GLY A 57 -22.66 27.06 -17.84
N ARG A 58 -21.66 26.43 -18.48
CA ARG A 58 -21.13 25.14 -18.01
C ARG A 58 -20.23 25.36 -16.80
N VAL A 59 -20.51 24.62 -15.74
CA VAL A 59 -19.68 24.62 -14.52
C VAL A 59 -18.89 23.31 -14.46
N MET A 60 -17.59 23.42 -14.16
CA MET A 60 -16.76 22.23 -13.98
C MET A 60 -17.22 21.42 -12.75
N PRO A 61 -17.48 20.10 -12.90
CA PRO A 61 -17.82 19.25 -11.77
C PRO A 61 -16.76 19.32 -10.67
N LYS A 62 -17.20 19.28 -9.41
CA LYS A 62 -16.30 19.42 -8.24
C LYS A 62 -15.15 18.42 -8.25
N GLU A 63 -15.42 17.20 -8.71
CA GLU A 63 -14.43 16.12 -8.80
C GLU A 63 -13.37 16.40 -9.87
N ILE A 64 -13.77 16.85 -11.06
CA ILE A 64 -12.85 17.21 -12.16
C ILE A 64 -12.01 18.43 -11.78
N ARG A 65 -12.64 19.40 -11.11
CA ARG A 65 -11.94 20.57 -10.59
C ARG A 65 -10.83 20.19 -9.62
N ARG A 66 -11.15 19.38 -8.60
CA ARG A 66 -10.15 18.89 -7.64
C ARG A 66 -9.01 18.14 -8.33
N ALA A 67 -9.33 17.32 -9.34
CA ALA A 67 -8.30 16.62 -10.11
C ALA A 67 -7.34 17.62 -10.79
N LEU A 68 -7.86 18.68 -11.40
CA LEU A 68 -7.04 19.72 -12.02
C LEU A 68 -6.24 20.55 -10.99
N GLU A 69 -6.82 20.87 -9.83
CA GLU A 69 -6.14 21.55 -8.71
C GLU A 69 -4.95 20.72 -8.20
N ASP A 70 -5.17 19.42 -8.00
CA ASP A 70 -4.13 18.48 -7.58
C ASP A 70 -2.99 18.39 -8.59
N SER A 71 -3.33 18.30 -9.89
CA SER A 71 -2.34 18.29 -10.98
C SER A 71 -1.53 19.59 -11.02
N LEU A 72 -2.21 20.73 -10.91
CA LEU A 72 -1.57 22.06 -10.86
C LEU A 72 -0.63 22.18 -9.68
N ARG A 73 -1.04 21.70 -8.50
CA ARG A 73 -0.20 21.71 -7.30
C ARG A 73 1.08 20.89 -7.50
N LEU A 74 0.97 19.70 -8.09
CA LEU A 74 2.14 18.86 -8.38
C LEU A 74 3.07 19.53 -9.40
N ARG A 75 2.51 20.05 -10.50
CA ARG A 75 3.30 20.78 -11.50
C ARG A 75 3.96 22.03 -10.93
N ARG A 76 3.27 22.76 -10.05
CA ARG A 76 3.85 23.94 -9.38
C ARG A 76 4.99 23.56 -8.47
N ARG A 77 4.86 22.53 -7.64
CA ARG A 77 5.97 22.08 -6.80
C ARG A 77 7.18 21.66 -7.64
N CYS A 78 6.95 20.97 -8.75
CA CYS A 78 8.04 20.62 -9.66
C CYS A 78 8.62 21.86 -10.35
N ALA A 79 7.77 22.79 -10.80
CA ALA A 79 8.22 24.04 -11.42
C ALA A 79 8.92 24.98 -10.44
N GLU A 80 8.49 25.05 -9.18
CA GLU A 80 9.17 25.77 -8.08
C GLU A 80 10.54 25.14 -7.84
N TRP A 81 10.61 23.82 -7.78
CA TRP A 81 11.86 23.10 -7.67
C TRP A 81 12.79 23.34 -8.87
N PHE A 82 12.27 23.39 -10.09
CA PHE A 82 13.00 23.77 -11.30
C PHE A 82 13.34 25.26 -11.35
N LEU A 83 12.51 26.16 -10.80
CA LEU A 83 12.80 27.59 -10.74
C LEU A 83 13.96 27.89 -9.79
N GLU A 84 14.04 27.13 -8.70
CA GLU A 84 15.13 27.26 -7.75
C GLU A 84 16.48 26.77 -8.33
N HIS A 85 16.49 25.96 -9.40
CA HIS A 85 17.70 25.23 -9.79
C HIS A 85 17.93 25.03 -11.32
N GLY A 86 17.00 25.35 -12.21
CA GLY A 86 16.98 25.03 -13.65
C GLY A 86 17.00 26.26 -14.58
N SER A 87 16.96 26.04 -15.90
CA SER A 87 17.09 27.11 -16.92
C SER A 87 15.81 27.93 -17.13
N ASP A 88 15.97 29.23 -17.43
CA ASP A 88 14.86 30.17 -17.65
C ASP A 88 13.90 29.76 -18.79
N ALA A 89 14.41 29.06 -19.81
CA ALA A 89 13.61 28.62 -20.95
C ALA A 89 12.62 27.51 -20.58
N ALA A 90 13.09 26.43 -19.94
CA ALA A 90 12.23 25.35 -19.43
C ALA A 90 11.22 25.89 -18.40
N ASN A 91 11.68 26.81 -17.56
CA ASN A 91 10.85 27.52 -16.59
C ASN A 91 9.72 28.32 -17.27
N THR A 92 9.99 28.96 -18.42
CA THR A 92 8.99 29.73 -19.17
C THR A 92 7.89 28.84 -19.76
N ALA A 93 8.25 27.71 -20.38
CA ALA A 93 7.28 26.78 -20.95
C ALA A 93 6.39 26.13 -19.87
N HIS A 94 7.00 25.67 -18.77
CA HIS A 94 6.26 25.12 -17.63
C HIS A 94 5.34 26.16 -16.97
N LYS A 95 5.83 27.38 -16.78
CA LYS A 95 5.03 28.49 -16.25
C LYS A 95 3.84 28.79 -17.15
N TYR A 96 4.06 28.94 -18.45
CA TYR A 96 3.00 29.21 -19.42
C TYR A 96 1.90 28.13 -19.39
N PHE A 97 2.30 26.85 -19.35
CA PHE A 97 1.33 25.76 -19.26
C PHE A 97 0.57 25.76 -17.92
N ASN A 98 1.28 25.96 -16.79
CA ASN A 98 0.66 26.03 -15.46
C ASN A 98 -0.31 27.21 -15.36
N ASP A 99 0.04 28.36 -15.92
CA ASP A 99 -0.82 29.55 -15.96
C ASP A 99 -2.06 29.30 -16.82
N SER A 100 -1.91 28.60 -17.94
CA SER A 100 -3.04 28.21 -18.81
C SER A 100 -4.02 27.28 -18.10
N LEU A 101 -3.52 26.24 -17.40
CA LEU A 101 -4.37 25.35 -16.60
C LEU A 101 -5.06 26.10 -15.45
N GLN A 102 -4.35 27.03 -14.79
CA GLN A 102 -4.95 27.86 -13.74
C GLN A 102 -6.03 28.80 -14.32
N GLN A 103 -5.83 29.33 -15.52
CA GLN A 103 -6.81 30.16 -16.21
C GLN A 103 -8.07 29.36 -16.55
N ILE A 104 -7.93 28.12 -17.05
CA ILE A 104 -9.05 27.20 -17.26
C ILE A 104 -9.84 27.00 -15.95
N LEU A 105 -9.13 26.77 -14.84
CA LEU A 105 -9.75 26.52 -13.53
C LEU A 105 -10.50 27.75 -12.97
N ASN A 106 -9.96 28.94 -13.18
CA ASN A 106 -10.57 30.21 -12.78
C ASN A 106 -11.78 30.53 -13.65
N THR A 107 -11.68 30.30 -14.97
CA THR A 107 -12.74 30.58 -15.95
C THR A 107 -13.97 29.73 -15.69
N LEU A 108 -13.78 28.46 -15.32
CA LEU A 108 -14.87 27.52 -15.06
C LEU A 108 -15.29 27.46 -13.58
N ALA A 109 -14.88 28.45 -12.80
CA ALA A 109 -15.35 28.59 -11.42
C ALA A 109 -16.85 28.88 -11.37
N PRO A 110 -17.60 28.31 -10.40
CA PRO A 110 -18.96 28.71 -10.18
C PRO A 110 -18.98 30.21 -9.87
N SER A 111 -19.74 30.96 -10.66
CA SER A 111 -19.91 32.40 -10.44
C SER A 111 -20.50 32.61 -9.05
N LYS A 112 -19.85 33.44 -8.22
CA LYS A 112 -20.31 33.77 -6.86
C LYS A 112 -21.70 34.42 -6.83
N ALA A 113 -22.23 34.83 -7.98
CA ALA A 113 -23.49 35.55 -8.12
C ALA A 113 -24.75 34.73 -7.76
N GLU A 114 -24.70 33.40 -7.70
CA GLU A 114 -25.90 32.57 -7.44
C GLU A 114 -26.05 32.09 -5.99
N THR A 115 -25.09 32.39 -5.11
CA THR A 115 -25.23 32.13 -3.65
C THR A 115 -25.90 33.27 -2.87
N GLY A 116 -26.37 34.32 -3.56
CA GLY A 116 -27.15 35.38 -2.95
C GLY A 116 -28.56 34.88 -2.62
N ASP A 117 -28.89 34.88 -1.32
CA ASP A 117 -30.21 34.72 -0.68
C ASP A 117 -31.29 35.66 -1.26
N THR A 118 -31.60 35.53 -2.55
CA THR A 118 -32.73 36.22 -3.17
C THR A 118 -33.97 35.35 -2.98
N ALA A 119 -34.79 35.82 -2.05
CA ALA A 119 -36.10 35.34 -1.67
C ALA A 119 -36.86 34.58 -2.77
N ARG A 120 -37.21 33.33 -2.41
CA ARG A 120 -38.41 32.58 -2.80
C ARG A 120 -39.43 33.39 -3.63
N PRO A 121 -39.57 33.17 -4.95
CA PRO A 121 -40.80 33.46 -5.66
C PRO A 121 -41.73 32.25 -5.53
N THR A 122 -42.93 32.52 -5.03
CA THR A 122 -44.07 31.60 -5.04
C THR A 122 -44.51 31.25 -6.46
N THR A 123 -44.78 29.95 -6.66
CA THR A 123 -45.72 29.34 -7.63
C THR A 123 -45.46 29.52 -9.14
N SER A 124 -45.13 28.43 -9.83
CA SER A 124 -46.13 27.65 -10.59
C SER A 124 -45.55 26.33 -11.11
N ARG A 125 -46.41 25.32 -11.09
CA ARG A 125 -46.16 23.90 -11.34
C ARG A 125 -46.40 23.63 -12.82
N ALA A 126 -45.36 23.29 -13.57
CA ALA A 126 -45.49 22.63 -14.87
C ALA A 126 -44.64 21.35 -14.87
N THR A 127 -45.33 20.23 -14.99
CA THR A 127 -44.79 18.88 -15.03
C THR A 127 -44.17 18.59 -16.39
N SER A 128 -42.84 18.50 -16.47
CA SER A 128 -42.15 17.86 -17.60
C SER A 128 -41.34 16.65 -17.11
N LYS A 129 -41.65 15.50 -17.69
CA LYS A 129 -41.01 14.19 -17.51
C LYS A 129 -39.47 14.28 -17.66
N PRO A 130 -38.70 13.59 -16.79
CA PRO A 130 -37.28 13.38 -17.06
C PRO A 130 -37.10 12.24 -18.06
N SER A 131 -36.48 12.56 -19.20
CA SER A 131 -35.94 11.57 -20.14
C SER A 131 -34.60 11.06 -19.58
N SER A 132 -34.63 9.87 -18.99
CA SER A 132 -33.44 9.17 -18.51
C SER A 132 -32.89 8.25 -19.62
N ALA A 133 -32.04 8.78 -20.47
CA ALA A 133 -31.14 7.98 -21.31
C ALA A 133 -29.72 8.13 -20.75
N ILE A 134 -29.32 7.19 -19.89
CA ILE A 134 -27.94 7.05 -19.43
C ILE A 134 -27.19 6.31 -20.54
N SER A 135 -26.40 7.02 -21.34
CA SER A 135 -25.47 6.43 -22.29
C SER A 135 -24.34 5.72 -21.54
N SER A 136 -24.06 4.47 -21.95
CA SER A 136 -22.98 3.62 -21.43
C SER A 136 -21.60 4.26 -21.63
N PRO A 137 -20.61 4.02 -20.75
CA PRO A 137 -19.27 4.53 -20.94
C PRO A 137 -18.59 3.77 -22.09
N GLN A 138 -18.27 4.46 -23.19
CA GLN A 138 -17.28 3.97 -24.15
C GLN A 138 -15.89 4.12 -23.52
N GLU A 139 -15.11 3.03 -23.50
CA GLU A 139 -13.70 3.04 -23.14
C GLU A 139 -12.92 3.83 -24.21
N THR A 140 -12.60 5.09 -23.91
CA THR A 140 -11.70 5.91 -24.73
C THR A 140 -10.26 5.50 -24.44
N SER A 141 -9.55 5.05 -25.47
CA SER A 141 -8.09 4.88 -25.43
C SER A 141 -7.43 6.18 -24.96
N HIS A 142 -6.78 6.14 -23.79
CA HIS A 142 -6.12 7.29 -23.17
C HIS A 142 -4.80 7.61 -23.90
N ALA A 143 -4.87 8.35 -25.01
CA ALA A 143 -3.67 8.92 -25.62
C ALA A 143 -3.08 10.02 -24.70
N ASN A 144 -1.77 10.02 -24.53
CA ASN A 144 -1.06 11.00 -23.71
C ASN A 144 -1.01 12.35 -24.44
N TYR A 145 -1.93 13.28 -24.13
CA TYR A 145 -2.01 14.61 -24.77
C TYR A 145 -0.71 15.44 -24.61
N PHE A 146 0.15 15.07 -23.66
CA PHE A 146 1.41 15.76 -23.40
C PHE A 146 2.50 15.51 -24.45
N ALA A 147 2.49 14.35 -25.12
CA ALA A 147 3.52 14.03 -26.12
C ALA A 147 3.45 14.92 -27.38
N VAL A 148 2.48 15.84 -27.46
CA VAL A 148 2.19 16.60 -28.69
C VAL A 148 1.85 18.07 -28.47
N LEU A 149 2.19 18.63 -27.31
CA LEU A 149 2.25 20.08 -27.17
C LEU A 149 3.57 20.54 -27.82
N VAL A 150 3.54 20.81 -29.13
CA VAL A 150 4.70 21.32 -29.87
C VAL A 150 5.02 22.73 -29.38
N ASP A 151 6.27 22.95 -28.99
CA ASP A 151 6.81 24.24 -28.62
C ASP A 151 7.02 25.10 -29.88
N ASP A 152 6.34 26.25 -29.97
CA ASP A 152 6.36 27.16 -31.14
C ASP A 152 7.60 28.10 -31.13
N GLY A 153 8.69 27.73 -30.44
CA GLY A 153 9.85 28.59 -30.20
C GLY A 153 10.77 28.89 -31.41
N ASN A 154 10.46 28.41 -32.63
CA ASN A 154 11.38 28.55 -33.77
C ASN A 154 10.68 28.94 -35.09
N MET A 155 9.83 29.97 -35.06
CA MET A 155 9.44 30.69 -36.28
C MET A 155 10.32 31.92 -36.45
N HIS A 156 11.56 31.70 -36.92
CA HIS A 156 12.32 32.78 -37.54
C HIS A 156 11.93 32.89 -39.02
N ASP A 157 11.50 34.11 -39.33
CA ASP A 157 11.20 34.69 -40.63
C ASP A 157 12.21 34.28 -41.71
N SER A 158 11.72 33.68 -42.78
CA SER A 158 12.45 33.60 -44.06
C SER A 158 11.44 33.86 -45.15
N SER A 159 11.17 35.14 -45.33
CA SER A 159 10.54 35.70 -46.50
C SER A 159 11.41 35.51 -47.74
N SER A 160 10.70 35.41 -48.87
CA SER A 160 11.11 35.74 -50.25
C SER A 160 12.30 35.00 -50.84
N ASP A 161 12.01 34.15 -51.82
CA ASP A 161 12.25 34.54 -53.21
C ASP A 161 11.25 33.81 -54.13
N GLU A 162 10.42 34.62 -54.81
CA GLU A 162 9.77 34.21 -56.05
C GLU A 162 10.83 34.24 -57.15
N ASP A 163 10.82 33.23 -58.03
CA ASP A 163 11.21 33.50 -59.41
C ASP A 163 10.44 32.61 -60.40
N VAL A 164 9.91 33.28 -61.41
CA VAL A 164 9.06 32.79 -62.49
C VAL A 164 9.95 32.33 -63.64
N SER A 165 9.76 31.10 -64.14
CA SER A 165 9.87 30.86 -65.60
C SER A 165 9.38 29.49 -66.04
N ALA A 166 8.47 29.53 -67.01
CA ALA A 166 8.15 28.45 -67.91
C ALA A 166 9.31 28.20 -68.89
N GLY A 167 9.64 26.93 -69.16
CA GLY A 167 10.65 26.58 -70.15
C GLY A 167 10.75 25.08 -70.39
N THR A 168 10.23 24.67 -71.54
CA THR A 168 10.34 23.35 -72.18
C THR A 168 11.77 22.80 -72.26
N GLY A 169 11.91 21.49 -72.05
CA GLY A 169 12.84 20.66 -72.82
C GLY A 169 14.05 20.05 -72.07
N ASN A 170 14.29 18.78 -72.40
CA ASN A 170 15.49 17.96 -72.20
C ASN A 170 15.73 17.26 -70.84
N HIS A 171 15.46 15.95 -70.90
CA HIS A 171 16.09 14.90 -70.11
C HIS A 171 17.61 15.02 -70.12
N VAL A 172 18.20 15.37 -68.98
CA VAL A 172 19.58 15.04 -68.64
C VAL A 172 19.57 14.39 -67.27
N ALA A 173 20.05 13.14 -67.21
CA ALA A 173 20.15 12.34 -66.01
C ALA A 173 20.97 13.07 -64.93
N LYS A 174 20.32 13.40 -63.80
CA LYS A 174 21.00 13.94 -62.61
C LYS A 174 21.68 12.79 -61.84
N PRO A 175 22.95 12.94 -61.43
CA PRO A 175 23.71 11.88 -60.77
C PRO A 175 23.34 11.76 -59.27
N ALA A 176 23.67 10.60 -58.72
CA ALA A 176 23.35 10.01 -57.42
C ALA A 176 23.70 10.80 -56.12
N ARG A 177 23.70 12.14 -56.12
CA ARG A 177 24.05 12.96 -54.93
C ARG A 177 22.93 13.12 -53.89
N ALA A 178 21.69 12.76 -54.21
CA ALA A 178 20.56 12.89 -53.28
C ALA A 178 20.49 11.77 -52.22
N ALA A 179 20.98 10.57 -52.55
CA ALA A 179 20.99 9.44 -51.63
C ALA A 179 22.06 9.64 -50.53
N ASP A 180 23.24 10.12 -50.90
CA ASP A 180 24.37 10.30 -49.96
C ASP A 180 24.11 11.44 -48.94
N ARG A 181 23.36 12.48 -49.32
CA ARG A 181 22.91 13.52 -48.39
C ARG A 181 21.91 13.01 -47.34
N LYS A 182 21.03 12.05 -47.69
CA LYS A 182 20.11 11.45 -46.70
C LYS A 182 20.87 10.58 -45.71
N THR A 183 21.80 9.75 -46.19
CA THR A 183 22.62 8.88 -45.33
C THR A 183 23.52 9.71 -44.41
N ARG A 184 24.15 10.78 -44.91
CA ARG A 184 24.99 11.67 -44.10
C ARG A 184 24.19 12.50 -43.09
N ARG A 185 22.97 12.93 -43.42
CA ARG A 185 22.08 13.64 -42.47
C ARG A 185 21.52 12.69 -41.41
N GLN A 186 21.26 11.43 -41.75
CA GLN A 186 20.84 10.41 -40.80
C GLN A 186 21.98 9.96 -39.89
N ARG A 187 23.21 9.81 -40.42
CA ARG A 187 24.42 9.56 -39.61
C ARG A 187 24.74 10.74 -38.70
N ARG A 188 24.60 11.97 -39.19
CA ARG A 188 24.85 13.17 -38.39
C ARG A 188 23.78 13.37 -37.31
N ARG A 189 22.52 13.03 -37.56
CA ARG A 189 21.48 12.95 -36.51
C ARG A 189 21.77 11.86 -35.48
N ALA A 190 22.08 10.64 -35.92
CA ALA A 190 22.45 9.56 -35.00
C ALA A 190 23.70 9.89 -34.16
N GLN A 191 24.67 10.62 -34.75
CA GLN A 191 25.88 11.04 -34.07
C GLN A 191 25.66 12.27 -33.17
N GLU A 192 24.78 13.21 -33.54
CA GLU A 192 24.34 14.31 -32.67
C GLU A 192 23.48 13.77 -31.51
N ASP A 193 22.68 12.73 -31.73
CA ASP A 193 21.91 12.02 -30.69
C ASP A 193 22.82 11.21 -29.74
N GLU A 194 23.90 10.59 -30.23
CA GLU A 194 24.89 9.88 -29.40
C GLU A 194 25.83 10.84 -28.63
N GLN A 195 26.27 11.95 -29.24
CA GLN A 195 27.17 12.92 -28.59
C GLN A 195 26.44 13.86 -27.62
N SER A 196 25.11 13.98 -27.76
CA SER A 196 24.20 14.67 -26.82
C SER A 196 23.74 13.77 -25.67
N GLY A 197 24.39 12.63 -25.42
CA GLY A 197 23.90 11.53 -24.56
C GLY A 197 23.43 11.90 -23.14
N TRP A 198 23.75 13.10 -22.64
CA TRP A 198 23.21 13.66 -21.39
C TRP A 198 22.47 15.01 -21.54
N ALA A 199 22.58 15.70 -22.68
CA ALA A 199 21.91 16.98 -22.95
C ALA A 199 20.47 16.81 -23.50
N ALA A 200 20.02 15.56 -23.71
CA ALA A 200 18.69 15.24 -24.23
C ALA A 200 17.76 14.61 -23.17
N PHE A 201 17.96 14.90 -21.87
CA PHE A 201 16.91 14.59 -20.90
C PHE A 201 15.71 15.49 -21.18
N ASP A 202 14.64 14.88 -21.66
CA ASP A 202 13.34 15.54 -21.76
C ASP A 202 12.89 15.97 -20.35
N ASP A 203 12.34 17.17 -20.22
CA ASP A 203 11.73 17.69 -18.99
C ASP A 203 10.70 16.69 -18.43
N ASP A 204 10.03 15.93 -19.31
CA ASP A 204 9.09 14.89 -18.91
C ASP A 204 9.77 13.71 -18.17
N HIS A 205 11.04 13.39 -18.47
CA HIS A 205 11.82 12.36 -17.74
C HIS A 205 12.23 12.86 -16.35
N LEU A 206 12.70 14.10 -16.26
CA LEU A 206 13.09 14.71 -14.99
C LEU A 206 11.90 14.92 -14.07
N MET A 207 10.74 15.31 -14.62
CA MET A 207 9.48 15.37 -13.89
C MET A 207 9.07 14.00 -13.35
N GLU A 208 9.23 12.93 -14.13
CA GLU A 208 8.92 11.58 -13.68
C GLU A 208 9.89 11.10 -12.58
N LEU A 209 11.19 11.39 -12.71
CA LEU A 209 12.20 11.11 -11.70
C LEU A 209 11.93 11.91 -10.41
N ALA A 210 11.59 13.19 -10.52
CA ALA A 210 11.23 14.03 -9.37
C ALA A 210 9.98 13.50 -8.65
N CYS A 211 8.97 13.03 -9.40
CA CYS A 211 7.80 12.38 -8.82
C CYS A 211 8.17 11.07 -8.11
N LEU A 212 9.04 10.24 -8.70
CA LEU A 212 9.51 9.01 -8.07
C LEU A 212 10.22 9.30 -6.73
N LEU A 213 11.14 10.27 -6.72
CA LEU A 213 11.82 10.67 -5.49
C LEU A 213 10.85 11.26 -4.45
N THR A 214 9.83 11.98 -4.90
CA THR A 214 8.77 12.51 -4.03
C THR A 214 7.98 11.37 -3.39
N ASP A 215 7.60 10.36 -4.17
CA ASP A 215 6.90 9.19 -3.67
C ASP A 215 7.75 8.43 -2.64
N CYS A 216 9.06 8.27 -2.90
CA CYS A 216 10.01 7.69 -1.94
C CYS A 216 10.06 8.48 -0.62
N ARG A 217 10.16 9.82 -0.70
CA ARG A 217 10.15 10.71 0.47
C ARG A 217 8.85 10.61 1.25
N ASP A 218 7.70 10.64 0.57
CA ASP A 218 6.40 10.61 1.21
C ASP A 218 6.17 9.27 1.93
N ILE A 219 6.58 8.16 1.32
CA ILE A 219 6.60 6.83 1.95
C ILE A 219 7.50 6.83 3.19
N ARG A 220 8.73 7.33 3.08
CA ARG A 220 9.68 7.44 4.20
C ARG A 220 9.10 8.22 5.38
N LEU A 221 8.56 9.42 5.13
CA LEU A 221 7.94 10.27 6.16
C LEU A 221 6.70 9.61 6.78
N TYR A 222 5.93 8.88 5.98
CA TYR A 222 4.79 8.11 6.48
C TYR A 222 5.25 7.00 7.44
N LEU A 223 6.29 6.24 7.08
CA LEU A 223 6.84 5.18 7.92
C LEU A 223 7.46 5.73 9.20
N GLN A 224 8.16 6.86 9.14
CA GLN A 224 8.65 7.51 10.36
C GLN A 224 7.51 7.79 11.34
N ARG A 225 6.41 8.41 10.88
CA ARG A 225 5.22 8.67 11.72
C ARG A 225 4.55 7.39 12.22
N LEU A 226 4.54 6.33 11.41
CA LEU A 226 4.03 5.02 11.80
C LEU A 226 4.81 4.45 12.99
N TRP A 227 6.14 4.54 12.95
CA TRP A 227 7.03 4.06 14.00
C TRP A 227 7.05 4.97 15.24
N GLU A 228 6.85 6.29 15.09
CA GLU A 228 6.51 7.18 16.20
C GLU A 228 5.16 6.80 16.84
N GLY A 229 4.19 6.41 16.02
CA GLY A 229 2.92 5.84 16.45
C GLY A 229 3.12 4.56 17.27
N TYR A 230 4.00 3.67 16.82
CA TYR A 230 4.37 2.45 17.56
C TYR A 230 5.05 2.78 18.89
N ALA A 231 6.06 3.66 18.89
CA ALA A 231 6.76 4.09 20.10
C ALA A 231 5.79 4.70 21.14
N SER A 232 4.75 5.38 20.67
CA SER A 232 3.69 5.97 21.50
C SER A 232 2.49 5.05 21.77
N SER A 233 2.58 3.74 21.48
CA SER A 233 1.53 2.73 21.68
C SER A 233 0.23 2.93 20.87
N LYS A 234 0.26 3.74 19.81
CA LYS A 234 -0.90 3.97 18.91
C LYS A 234 -1.00 2.93 17.80
N VAL A 235 0.08 2.21 17.55
CA VAL A 235 0.21 1.20 16.51
C VAL A 235 0.90 0.00 17.14
N ASP A 236 0.45 -1.22 16.83
CA ASP A 236 1.12 -2.44 17.29
C ASP A 236 2.32 -2.80 16.41
N LEU A 237 3.24 -3.61 16.95
CA LEU A 237 4.47 -3.98 16.26
C LEU A 237 4.22 -4.74 14.95
N ILE A 238 3.24 -5.66 14.93
CA ILE A 238 2.91 -6.41 13.71
C ILE A 238 2.48 -5.43 12.64
N THR A 239 1.49 -4.56 12.92
CA THR A 239 1.05 -3.55 11.97
C THR A 239 2.21 -2.70 11.46
N ALA A 240 3.06 -2.18 12.35
CA ALA A 240 4.18 -1.33 11.95
C ALA A 240 5.12 -2.05 10.97
N SER A 241 5.48 -3.30 11.28
CA SER A 241 6.32 -4.15 10.44
C SER A 241 5.66 -4.49 9.09
N LEU A 242 4.40 -4.95 9.07
CA LEU A 242 3.74 -5.36 7.84
C LEU A 242 3.51 -4.19 6.87
N VAL A 243 3.17 -3.01 7.40
CA VAL A 243 3.03 -1.78 6.59
C VAL A 243 4.39 -1.32 6.06
N THR A 244 5.45 -1.43 6.87
CA THR A 244 6.82 -1.12 6.42
C THR A 244 7.23 -2.02 5.25
N GLN A 245 6.96 -3.32 5.34
CA GLN A 245 7.25 -4.25 4.27
C GLN A 245 6.39 -4.02 3.02
N ALA A 246 5.11 -3.64 3.18
CA ALA A 246 4.25 -3.22 2.07
C ALA A 246 4.83 -2.01 1.33
N ALA A 247 5.31 -1.03 2.11
CA ALA A 247 5.90 0.19 1.60
C ALA A 247 7.24 -0.07 0.89
N PHE A 248 8.04 -0.99 1.41
CA PHE A 248 9.29 -1.43 0.77
C PHE A 248 9.04 -2.11 -0.57
N GLN A 249 8.05 -3.02 -0.63
CA GLN A 249 7.63 -3.61 -1.90
C GLN A 249 7.15 -2.53 -2.87
N HIS A 250 6.47 -1.50 -2.37
CA HIS A 250 6.05 -0.39 -3.19
C HIS A 250 7.21 0.39 -3.79
N LEU A 251 8.25 0.70 -3.01
CA LEU A 251 9.46 1.36 -3.49
C LEU A 251 10.10 0.57 -4.63
N VAL A 252 10.17 -0.76 -4.50
CA VAL A 252 10.67 -1.66 -5.55
C VAL A 252 9.79 -1.61 -6.80
N ASP A 253 8.47 -1.63 -6.64
CA ASP A 253 7.52 -1.59 -7.76
C ASP A 253 7.60 -0.24 -8.52
N LEU A 254 7.71 0.87 -7.79
CA LEU A 254 7.87 2.22 -8.35
C LEU A 254 9.16 2.35 -9.14
N GLU A 255 10.29 1.93 -8.56
CA GLU A 255 11.58 1.93 -9.25
C GLU A 255 11.53 1.01 -10.48
N THR A 256 11.00 -0.20 -10.36
CA THR A 256 10.97 -1.16 -11.48
C THR A 256 10.19 -0.63 -12.69
N VAL A 257 9.04 0.02 -12.46
CA VAL A 257 8.29 0.66 -13.56
C VAL A 257 9.07 1.82 -14.17
N PHE A 258 9.75 2.60 -13.34
CA PHE A 258 10.57 3.71 -13.81
C PHE A 258 11.73 3.22 -14.68
N THR A 259 12.50 2.23 -14.21
CA THR A 259 13.68 1.72 -14.93
C THR A 259 13.32 0.92 -16.17
N GLN A 260 12.16 0.26 -16.20
CA GLN A 260 11.63 -0.34 -17.43
C GLN A 260 11.36 0.70 -18.52
N LYS A 261 10.90 1.89 -18.13
CA LYS A 261 10.65 3.01 -19.06
C LYS A 261 11.93 3.78 -19.40
N HIS A 262 12.85 3.89 -18.44
CA HIS A 262 14.11 4.62 -18.53
C HIS A 262 15.32 3.72 -18.19
N PRO A 263 15.71 2.78 -19.07
CA PRO A 263 16.76 1.81 -18.75
C PRO A 263 18.15 2.42 -18.49
N HIS A 264 18.38 3.66 -18.92
CA HIS A 264 19.63 4.39 -18.66
C HIS A 264 19.67 5.02 -17.26
N LEU A 265 18.54 5.06 -16.56
CA LEU A 265 18.39 5.50 -15.18
C LEU A 265 18.07 4.31 -14.26
N ASP A 266 18.77 3.19 -14.45
CA ASP A 266 18.49 1.93 -13.77
C ASP A 266 19.03 1.84 -12.33
N ASN A 267 19.77 2.85 -11.87
CA ASN A 267 20.44 2.85 -10.57
C ASN A 267 20.54 4.25 -9.96
N LEU A 268 20.88 4.33 -8.67
CA LEU A 268 20.91 5.57 -7.92
C LEU A 268 21.99 6.53 -8.43
N GLU A 269 23.15 6.03 -8.86
CA GLU A 269 24.20 6.87 -9.40
C GLU A 269 23.76 7.53 -10.71
N SER A 270 23.19 6.77 -11.65
CA SER A 270 22.70 7.31 -12.93
C SER A 270 21.55 8.29 -12.73
N MET A 271 20.61 8.02 -11.81
CA MET A 271 19.56 8.95 -11.42
C MET A 271 20.13 10.25 -10.81
N THR A 272 21.10 10.12 -9.90
CA THR A 272 21.73 11.27 -9.26
C THR A 272 22.55 12.09 -10.26
N ASN A 273 23.26 11.42 -11.18
CA ASN A 273 24.01 12.05 -12.26
C ASN A 273 23.10 12.77 -13.25
N ALA A 274 21.92 12.22 -13.55
CA ALA A 274 20.94 12.89 -14.39
C ALA A 274 20.46 14.19 -13.75
N ILE A 275 20.15 14.15 -12.45
CA ILE A 275 19.74 15.34 -11.69
C ILE A 275 20.90 16.34 -11.62
N TYR A 276 22.10 15.88 -11.25
CA TYR A 276 23.30 16.73 -11.17
C TYR A 276 23.63 17.37 -12.52
N SER A 277 23.61 16.59 -13.61
CA SER A 277 23.92 17.09 -14.96
C SER A 277 22.91 18.14 -15.40
N TYR A 278 21.62 17.93 -15.13
CA TYR A 278 20.60 18.93 -15.42
C TYR A 278 20.91 20.27 -14.72
N PHE A 279 21.34 20.22 -13.46
CA PHE A 279 21.65 21.41 -12.68
C PHE A 279 22.97 22.07 -13.07
N ALA A 280 24.03 21.28 -13.17
CA ALA A 280 25.35 21.77 -13.53
C ALA A 280 25.37 22.34 -14.96
N LEU A 281 24.59 21.78 -15.89
CA LEU A 281 24.50 22.30 -17.26
C LEU A 281 23.54 23.50 -17.35
N GLY A 282 22.46 23.54 -16.56
CA GLY A 282 21.55 24.67 -16.50
C GLY A 282 22.24 25.98 -16.12
N GLU A 283 23.20 25.94 -15.18
CA GLU A 283 23.99 27.12 -14.80
C GLU A 283 25.08 27.48 -15.84
N ASN A 284 25.69 26.49 -16.49
CA ASN A 284 26.82 26.72 -17.40
C ASN A 284 26.40 27.20 -18.80
N VAL A 285 25.28 26.72 -19.34
CA VAL A 285 24.75 27.22 -20.63
C VAL A 285 24.41 28.71 -20.54
N PHE A 286 23.95 29.18 -19.38
CA PHE A 286 23.62 30.58 -19.15
C PHE A 286 24.86 31.49 -18.98
N ARG A 287 25.99 30.94 -18.53
CA ARG A 287 27.26 31.68 -18.43
C ARG A 287 27.99 31.78 -19.75
N ALA A 288 27.97 30.72 -20.57
CA ALA A 288 28.68 30.68 -21.85
C ALA A 288 28.15 31.72 -22.86
N GLU A 289 26.85 32.05 -22.84
CA GLU A 289 26.28 33.08 -23.71
C GLU A 289 26.65 34.52 -23.31
N ASN A 290 27.14 34.73 -22.08
CA ASN A 290 27.46 36.05 -21.53
C ASN A 290 28.96 36.28 -21.26
N ALA A 291 29.81 35.29 -21.52
CA ALA A 291 31.23 35.34 -21.19
C ALA A 291 32.07 35.85 -22.38
N THR A 292 32.65 37.04 -22.24
CA THR A 292 33.73 37.53 -23.11
C THR A 292 34.98 36.64 -22.97
N GLU A 293 35.75 36.47 -24.05
CA GLU A 293 36.86 35.50 -24.24
C GLU A 293 37.91 35.38 -23.10
N ASP A 294 38.00 36.33 -22.17
CA ASP A 294 38.92 36.29 -21.02
C ASP A 294 38.41 35.42 -19.83
N ALA A 295 37.24 34.79 -19.98
CA ALA A 295 36.58 33.98 -18.94
C ALA A 295 37.05 32.51 -18.86
N GLY A 296 37.76 32.00 -19.87
CA GLY A 296 38.09 30.56 -19.97
C GLY A 296 38.92 30.00 -18.80
N LEU A 297 39.72 30.83 -18.14
CA LEU A 297 40.48 30.44 -16.94
C LEU A 297 39.64 30.45 -15.65
N LYS A 298 38.59 31.28 -15.58
CA LYS A 298 37.62 31.27 -14.46
C LYS A 298 36.55 30.19 -14.65
N GLU A 299 36.33 29.76 -15.88
CA GLU A 299 35.40 28.70 -16.25
C GLU A 299 35.93 27.32 -15.84
N GLU A 300 37.23 27.06 -15.99
CA GLU A 300 37.89 25.86 -15.46
C GLU A 300 37.88 25.82 -13.92
N GLU A 301 37.92 26.99 -13.27
CA GLU A 301 37.86 27.12 -11.81
C GLU A 301 36.42 27.09 -11.25
N ALA A 302 35.41 27.52 -12.02
CA ALA A 302 34.00 27.37 -11.68
C ALA A 302 33.52 25.93 -11.87
N ALA A 303 33.98 25.24 -12.93
CA ALA A 303 33.75 23.82 -13.16
C ALA A 303 34.37 22.93 -12.06
N ARG A 304 35.41 23.41 -11.37
CA ARG A 304 35.98 22.76 -10.17
C ARG A 304 35.29 23.14 -8.85
N ARG A 305 34.40 24.14 -8.83
CA ARG A 305 33.85 24.73 -7.58
C ARG A 305 32.43 24.33 -7.20
N LEU A 306 31.63 23.70 -8.07
CA LEU A 306 30.57 22.82 -7.57
C LEU A 306 31.19 21.45 -7.38
N ASN A 307 31.83 21.25 -6.23
CA ASN A 307 32.23 19.92 -5.82
C ASN A 307 30.94 19.08 -5.76
N ARG A 308 30.84 18.02 -6.59
CA ARG A 308 29.70 17.09 -6.63
C ARG A 308 29.29 16.69 -5.22
N ASP A 309 30.27 16.48 -4.34
CA ASP A 309 30.07 16.19 -2.93
C ASP A 309 29.36 17.35 -2.21
N GLU A 310 29.84 18.59 -2.29
CA GLU A 310 29.20 19.75 -1.63
C GLU A 310 27.76 19.98 -2.11
N TRP A 311 27.48 19.73 -3.39
CA TRP A 311 26.14 19.87 -3.95
C TRP A 311 25.17 18.79 -3.44
N LEU A 312 25.61 17.52 -3.42
CA LEU A 312 24.85 16.40 -2.83
C LEU A 312 24.61 16.61 -1.33
N PHE A 313 25.53 17.27 -0.63
CA PHE A 313 25.42 17.59 0.79
C PHE A 313 24.67 18.90 1.10
N SER A 314 24.10 19.57 0.10
CA SER A 314 23.17 20.68 0.36
C SER A 314 21.97 20.21 1.18
N ARG A 315 21.48 21.08 2.08
CA ARG A 315 20.53 20.73 3.16
C ARG A 315 19.24 20.08 2.65
N ASN A 316 18.79 20.43 1.44
CA ASN A 316 17.57 19.91 0.84
C ASN A 316 17.80 18.58 0.12
N MET A 317 18.97 18.34 -0.47
CA MET A 317 19.26 17.06 -1.14
C MET A 317 19.58 15.93 -0.17
N LYS A 318 20.24 16.22 0.96
CA LYS A 318 20.47 15.22 2.02
C LYS A 318 19.16 14.62 2.56
N GLU A 319 18.08 15.41 2.63
CA GLU A 319 16.76 14.91 3.01
C GLU A 319 16.12 14.02 1.94
N TRP A 320 16.55 14.12 0.69
CA TRP A 320 15.92 13.51 -0.49
C TRP A 320 16.68 12.32 -1.07
N LEU A 321 18.00 12.40 -1.22
CA LEU A 321 18.75 11.57 -2.16
C LEU A 321 19.40 10.33 -1.60
N LEU A 322 19.29 10.03 -0.30
CA LEU A 322 19.83 8.78 0.25
C LEU A 322 21.35 8.61 0.03
N CYS A 323 22.06 9.69 -0.32
CA CYS A 323 23.47 9.65 -0.71
C CYS A 323 24.36 9.15 0.41
N ASP A 324 24.04 9.53 1.64
CA ASP A 324 24.68 9.06 2.87
C ASP A 324 24.66 7.52 2.99
N VAL A 325 23.60 6.88 2.50
CA VAL A 325 23.45 5.42 2.49
C VAL A 325 24.17 4.79 1.29
N SER A 326 24.16 5.43 0.12
CA SER A 326 24.83 4.90 -1.08
C SER A 326 26.32 4.72 -0.89
N PHE A 327 27.00 5.79 -0.46
CA PHE A 327 28.44 5.75 -0.21
C PHE A 327 28.81 4.73 0.87
N VAL A 328 27.94 4.56 1.87
CA VAL A 328 28.18 3.59 2.94
C VAL A 328 28.03 2.16 2.45
N LEU A 329 27.00 1.85 1.66
CA LEU A 329 26.83 0.51 1.10
C LEU A 329 27.97 0.17 0.12
N GLU A 330 28.38 1.12 -0.73
CA GLU A 330 29.56 0.98 -1.59
C GLU A 330 30.84 0.74 -0.77
N TYR A 331 31.06 1.53 0.30
CA TYR A 331 32.19 1.36 1.20
C TYR A 331 32.18 -0.01 1.87
N LEU A 332 31.03 -0.47 2.36
CA LEU A 332 30.85 -1.78 2.99
C LEU A 332 31.10 -2.95 2.02
N ASN A 333 30.90 -2.72 0.72
CA ASN A 333 31.21 -3.69 -0.32
C ASN A 333 32.72 -3.73 -0.67
N SER A 334 33.53 -2.76 -0.23
CA SER A 334 34.97 -2.77 -0.43
C SER A 334 35.71 -3.78 0.47
N GLU A 335 36.71 -4.48 -0.07
CA GLU A 335 37.60 -5.35 0.73
C GLU A 335 38.30 -4.59 1.87
N GLN A 336 38.57 -3.30 1.65
CA GLN A 336 39.24 -2.46 2.61
C GLN A 336 38.40 -2.22 3.88
N ALA A 337 37.08 -2.04 3.73
CA ALA A 337 36.18 -1.87 4.87
C ALA A 337 36.07 -3.16 5.70
N ARG A 338 35.93 -4.32 5.04
CA ARG A 338 35.88 -5.62 5.72
C ARG A 338 37.18 -5.91 6.49
N SER A 339 38.33 -5.72 5.83
CA SER A 339 39.64 -5.95 6.46
C SER A 339 39.90 -5.02 7.66
N ARG A 340 39.40 -3.78 7.62
CA ARG A 340 39.51 -2.84 8.75
C ARG A 340 38.58 -3.22 9.89
N TYR A 341 37.33 -3.57 9.60
CA TYR A 341 36.35 -3.96 10.61
C TYR A 341 36.80 -5.22 11.38
N ASP A 342 37.32 -6.24 10.67
CA ASP A 342 37.83 -7.47 11.28
C ASP A 342 39.02 -7.22 12.22
N LYS A 343 39.83 -6.18 11.95
CA LYS A 343 41.02 -5.83 12.76
C LYS A 343 40.67 -4.96 13.96
N ASP A 344 39.82 -3.96 13.76
CA ASP A 344 39.35 -3.09 14.83
C ASP A 344 38.03 -2.40 14.39
N PRO A 345 36.88 -2.83 14.95
CA PRO A 345 35.58 -2.21 14.67
C PRO A 345 35.56 -0.70 14.93
N ASN A 346 36.42 -0.20 15.83
CA ASN A 346 36.54 1.23 16.15
C ASN A 346 37.49 1.99 15.20
N ALA A 347 38.30 1.30 14.40
CA ALA A 347 39.23 1.94 13.46
C ALA A 347 38.57 2.33 12.12
N CYS A 348 37.33 1.90 11.86
CA CYS A 348 36.59 2.28 10.65
C CYS A 348 36.11 3.75 10.66
N PHE A 349 36.16 4.45 11.81
CA PHE A 349 35.49 5.74 12.01
C PHE A 349 36.13 7.03 11.45
N PRO A 350 37.46 7.18 11.22
CA PRO A 350 38.02 8.49 10.88
C PRO A 350 37.60 9.01 9.50
N GLY A 351 37.05 8.15 8.63
CA GLY A 351 36.49 8.54 7.32
C GLY A 351 34.96 8.50 7.25
N ILE A 352 34.23 8.30 8.36
CA ILE A 352 32.77 8.16 8.35
C ILE A 352 32.05 9.51 8.52
N ALA A 353 32.66 10.45 9.24
CA ALA A 353 32.14 11.81 9.37
C ALA A 353 31.96 12.52 8.02
N THR A 354 32.74 12.16 7.01
CA THR A 354 32.64 12.67 5.63
C THR A 354 31.40 12.19 4.88
N PHE A 355 30.76 11.09 5.29
CA PHE A 355 29.54 10.57 4.66
C PHE A 355 28.25 11.05 5.33
N GLY A 356 28.36 11.87 6.38
CA GLY A 356 27.22 12.48 7.04
C GLY A 356 26.34 11.53 7.87
N LEU A 357 26.74 10.26 8.03
CA LEU A 357 26.20 9.31 9.00
C LEU A 357 26.96 9.40 10.34
N SER A 358 26.23 9.19 11.42
CA SER A 358 26.83 8.94 12.73
C SER A 358 27.48 7.55 12.77
N PRO A 359 28.49 7.35 13.64
CA PRO A 359 29.05 6.03 13.92
C PRO A 359 28.01 4.93 14.17
N VAL A 360 26.92 5.28 14.87
CA VAL A 360 25.83 4.37 15.23
C VAL A 360 25.05 3.92 14.01
N GLU A 361 24.73 4.84 13.09
CA GLU A 361 24.01 4.51 11.84
C GLU A 361 24.84 3.60 10.94
N PHE A 362 26.15 3.87 10.83
CA PHE A 362 27.07 3.00 10.08
C PHE A 362 27.10 1.58 10.63
N THR A 363 27.29 1.43 11.96
CA THR A 363 27.28 0.13 12.62
C THR A 363 25.94 -0.59 12.41
N ALA A 364 24.82 0.14 12.43
CA ALA A 364 23.51 -0.46 12.21
C ALA A 364 23.32 -1.03 10.79
N ILE A 365 23.78 -0.32 9.75
CA ILE A 365 23.75 -0.83 8.37
C ILE A 365 24.68 -2.03 8.21
N PHE A 366 25.88 -1.97 8.80
CA PHE A 366 26.81 -3.08 8.77
C PHE A 366 26.22 -4.34 9.39
N LEU A 367 25.65 -4.23 10.60
CA LEU A 367 25.01 -5.36 11.28
C LEU A 367 23.83 -5.90 10.49
N LEU A 368 22.99 -5.03 9.92
CA LEU A 368 21.88 -5.45 9.07
C LEU A 368 22.36 -6.25 7.85
N ARG A 369 23.49 -5.85 7.24
CA ARG A 369 24.10 -6.55 6.11
C ARG A 369 24.66 -7.92 6.51
N GLU A 370 25.38 -7.99 7.63
CA GLU A 370 25.89 -9.27 8.14
C GLU A 370 24.74 -10.23 8.50
N GLU A 371 23.68 -9.72 9.13
CA GLU A 371 22.45 -10.46 9.36
C GLU A 371 21.83 -10.96 8.06
N ALA A 372 21.86 -10.14 6.99
CA ALA A 372 21.37 -10.53 5.69
C ALA A 372 22.17 -11.67 5.04
N LEU A 373 23.49 -11.62 5.16
CA LEU A 373 24.37 -12.67 4.66
C LEU A 373 24.18 -13.99 5.43
N ILE A 374 24.03 -13.91 6.76
CA ILE A 374 23.74 -15.08 7.60
C ILE A 374 22.34 -15.65 7.29
N ALA A 375 21.38 -14.78 7.00
CA ALA A 375 20.00 -15.17 6.70
C ALA A 375 19.84 -15.86 5.34
N ALA A 376 20.80 -15.74 4.41
CA ALA A 376 20.76 -16.34 3.07
C ALA A 376 20.48 -17.86 3.07
N ASP A 377 20.83 -18.57 4.14
CA ASP A 377 20.65 -20.03 4.28
C ASP A 377 19.25 -20.48 4.76
N GLY A 378 18.29 -19.58 4.97
CA GLY A 378 16.91 -19.99 5.30
C GLY A 378 15.95 -18.90 5.79
N VAL A 379 16.45 -17.70 6.09
CA VAL A 379 15.71 -16.60 6.73
C VAL A 379 15.55 -15.37 5.82
N ALA A 380 16.36 -15.26 4.76
CA ALA A 380 16.35 -14.14 3.81
C ALA A 380 14.92 -13.78 3.34
N TYR A 381 14.05 -14.79 3.25
CA TYR A 381 12.64 -14.74 2.85
C TYR A 381 11.68 -13.83 3.65
N LEU A 382 12.09 -13.24 4.77
CA LEU A 382 11.19 -12.46 5.64
C LEU A 382 11.36 -10.93 5.58
N ASP A 383 12.47 -10.41 5.06
CA ASP A 383 12.68 -8.96 4.92
C ASP A 383 13.21 -8.61 3.52
N LEU A 384 12.52 -7.70 2.82
CA LEU A 384 12.87 -7.32 1.46
C LEU A 384 14.21 -6.58 1.42
N LEU A 385 14.50 -5.75 2.43
CA LEU A 385 15.76 -5.03 2.52
C LEU A 385 16.94 -6.01 2.67
N THR A 386 16.81 -6.98 3.56
CA THR A 386 17.78 -8.06 3.78
C THR A 386 18.03 -8.86 2.50
N ASN A 387 16.98 -9.26 1.77
CA ASN A 387 17.15 -9.94 0.47
C ASN A 387 17.93 -9.08 -0.52
N ARG A 388 17.58 -7.78 -0.63
CA ARG A 388 18.27 -6.86 -1.55
C ARG A 388 19.74 -6.69 -1.20
N LEU A 389 20.06 -6.54 0.08
CA LEU A 389 21.44 -6.44 0.56
C LEU A 389 22.24 -7.74 0.30
N ALA A 390 21.58 -8.90 0.28
CA ALA A 390 22.20 -10.19 -0.02
C ALA A 390 22.28 -10.51 -1.53
N GLU A 391 21.37 -9.98 -2.35
CA GLU A 391 21.38 -10.11 -3.82
C GLU A 391 22.55 -9.35 -4.47
N GLU A 392 23.11 -8.36 -3.79
CA GLU A 392 24.32 -7.68 -4.25
C GLU A 392 25.53 -8.64 -4.17
N PRO A 393 26.11 -9.04 -5.31
CA PRO A 393 27.12 -10.07 -5.37
C PRO A 393 28.35 -9.65 -4.58
N ALA A 394 28.94 -10.59 -3.85
CA ALA A 394 30.20 -10.38 -3.15
C ALA A 394 31.42 -10.20 -4.08
N GLN A 395 31.24 -10.22 -5.41
CA GLN A 395 32.30 -10.10 -6.40
C GLN A 395 32.22 -8.79 -7.19
N PRO A 396 33.35 -8.12 -7.46
CA PRO A 396 33.42 -7.00 -8.39
C PRO A 396 33.06 -7.46 -9.83
N PRO A 397 32.39 -6.62 -10.64
CA PRO A 397 32.19 -5.18 -10.45
C PRO A 397 31.06 -4.85 -9.47
N ILE A 398 31.26 -3.79 -8.68
CA ILE A 398 30.26 -3.21 -7.76
C ILE A 398 28.98 -3.00 -8.57
N LEU A 399 27.94 -3.80 -8.33
CA LEU A 399 26.66 -3.56 -8.96
C LEU A 399 26.17 -2.18 -8.51
N PRO A 400 25.63 -1.36 -9.42
CA PRO A 400 25.22 -0.03 -9.06
C PRO A 400 24.01 -0.11 -8.11
N LEU A 401 24.07 0.65 -7.02
CA LEU A 401 23.07 0.59 -5.95
C LEU A 401 21.70 1.01 -6.49
N ARG A 402 20.67 0.23 -6.18
CA ARG A 402 19.28 0.56 -6.52
C ARG A 402 18.73 1.66 -5.62
N LEU A 403 17.95 2.58 -6.20
CA LEU A 403 17.24 3.64 -5.47
C LEU A 403 16.36 3.06 -4.36
N SER A 404 15.62 1.99 -4.66
CA SER A 404 14.74 1.35 -3.67
C SER A 404 15.53 0.81 -2.48
N THR A 405 16.68 0.17 -2.71
CA THR A 405 17.57 -0.33 -1.64
C THR A 405 18.06 0.81 -0.75
N ALA A 406 18.55 1.89 -1.34
CA ALA A 406 18.98 3.07 -0.58
C ALA A 406 17.82 3.67 0.24
N ALA A 407 16.61 3.73 -0.33
CA ALA A 407 15.41 4.26 0.31
C ALA A 407 15.02 3.44 1.54
N MET A 408 15.03 2.11 1.39
CA MET A 408 14.74 1.17 2.47
C MET A 408 15.76 1.26 3.61
N ALA A 409 17.05 1.34 3.29
CA ALA A 409 18.10 1.47 4.30
C ALA A 409 18.03 2.83 5.04
N ARG A 410 17.69 3.93 4.37
CA ARG A 410 17.44 5.21 5.05
C ARG A 410 16.21 5.16 5.96
N VAL A 411 15.13 4.51 5.54
CA VAL A 411 13.95 4.28 6.39
C VAL A 411 14.35 3.50 7.64
N TYR A 412 15.15 2.44 7.49
CA TYR A 412 15.65 1.66 8.63
C TYR A 412 16.41 2.53 9.63
N LEU A 413 17.32 3.40 9.16
CA LEU A 413 18.03 4.34 10.01
C LEU A 413 17.09 5.32 10.73
N ASP A 414 16.11 5.88 10.02
CA ASP A 414 15.13 6.78 10.63
C ASP A 414 14.34 6.09 11.76
N ILE A 415 13.95 4.82 11.57
CA ILE A 415 13.24 4.01 12.58
C ILE A 415 14.11 3.82 13.82
N LEU A 416 15.40 3.54 13.65
CA LEU A 416 16.34 3.43 14.77
C LEU A 416 16.53 4.76 15.51
N GLY A 417 16.37 5.89 14.80
CA GLY A 417 16.39 7.24 15.37
C GLY A 417 15.13 7.62 16.14
N VAL A 418 14.01 6.89 16.02
CA VAL A 418 12.78 7.21 16.73
C VAL A 418 12.93 6.93 18.23
N SER A 419 12.79 7.99 19.03
CA SER A 419 12.88 7.91 20.49
C SER A 419 11.87 6.92 21.08
N GLY A 420 12.35 6.04 21.95
CA GLY A 420 11.51 5.07 22.66
C GLY A 420 11.23 3.76 21.92
N VAL A 421 11.48 3.66 20.60
CA VAL A 421 11.21 2.43 19.81
C VAL A 421 11.90 1.22 20.43
N ARG A 422 13.20 1.34 20.78
CA ARG A 422 13.97 0.24 21.36
C ARG A 422 13.42 -0.25 22.70
N SER A 423 13.11 0.68 23.61
CA SER A 423 12.54 0.34 24.93
C SER A 423 11.18 -0.32 24.78
N ARG A 424 10.34 0.22 23.89
CA ARG A 424 9.03 -0.32 23.59
C ARG A 424 9.11 -1.72 22.99
N LEU A 425 9.98 -1.92 22.01
CA LEU A 425 10.19 -3.20 21.35
C LEU A 425 10.60 -4.30 22.33
N ASN A 426 11.52 -4.04 23.23
CA ASN A 426 11.88 -5.01 24.27
C ASN A 426 10.68 -5.36 25.18
N THR A 427 9.88 -4.36 25.54
CA THR A 427 8.69 -4.54 26.39
C THR A 427 7.63 -5.38 25.67
N ASP A 428 7.31 -5.02 24.43
CA ASP A 428 6.30 -5.70 23.63
C ASP A 428 6.74 -7.11 23.24
N LEU A 429 8.02 -7.34 22.88
CA LEU A 429 8.53 -8.68 22.58
C LEU A 429 8.41 -9.62 23.76
N ARG A 430 8.82 -9.20 24.97
CA ARG A 430 8.64 -10.01 26.18
C ARG A 430 7.17 -10.37 26.38
N ARG A 431 6.30 -9.38 26.24
CA ARG A 431 4.85 -9.56 26.36
C ARG A 431 4.27 -10.52 25.30
N TYR A 432 4.73 -10.43 24.06
CA TYR A 432 4.31 -11.35 22.98
C TYR A 432 4.82 -12.77 23.24
N LEU A 433 6.10 -12.94 23.59
CA LEU A 433 6.68 -14.24 23.94
C LEU A 433 6.03 -14.84 25.19
N ASP A 434 5.46 -14.00 26.05
CA ASP A 434 4.70 -14.42 27.21
C ASP A 434 3.26 -14.85 26.91
N HIS A 435 2.76 -14.58 25.70
CA HIS A 435 1.42 -14.97 25.25
C HIS A 435 1.28 -16.49 25.24
N ARG A 436 0.25 -17.00 25.93
CA ARG A 436 0.07 -18.44 26.17
C ARG A 436 0.04 -19.28 24.88
N PRO A 437 -0.70 -18.91 23.83
CA PRO A 437 -0.62 -19.57 22.53
C PRO A 437 0.78 -19.67 21.94
N LEU A 438 1.58 -18.59 22.01
CA LEU A 438 2.95 -18.62 21.53
C LEU A 438 3.87 -19.46 22.40
N LYS A 439 3.72 -19.46 23.73
CA LYS A 439 4.43 -20.38 24.63
C LYS A 439 4.15 -21.83 24.30
N ALA A 440 2.88 -22.18 24.06
CA ALA A 440 2.48 -23.52 23.67
C ALA A 440 3.06 -23.92 22.29
N LEU A 441 3.07 -22.97 21.33
CA LEU A 441 3.68 -23.19 20.02
C LEU A 441 5.20 -23.39 20.13
N ARG A 442 5.88 -22.58 20.94
CA ARG A 442 7.33 -22.70 21.19
C ARG A 442 7.70 -24.07 21.75
N LYS A 443 6.98 -24.53 22.78
CA LYS A 443 7.19 -25.88 23.36
C LYS A 443 7.06 -26.98 22.29
N LYS A 444 6.01 -26.91 21.46
CA LYS A 444 5.82 -27.86 20.36
C LYS A 444 6.91 -27.77 19.29
N ALA A 445 7.41 -26.57 19.02
CA ALA A 445 8.52 -26.39 18.09
C ALA A 445 9.79 -27.08 18.63
N GLU A 446 10.09 -26.91 19.92
CA GLU A 446 11.22 -27.54 20.61
C GLU A 446 11.11 -29.07 20.59
N GLU A 447 9.94 -29.63 20.90
CA GLU A 447 9.63 -31.07 20.78
C GLU A 447 9.80 -31.56 19.32
N GLY A 448 9.32 -30.78 18.35
CA GLY A 448 9.48 -31.07 16.94
C GLY A 448 10.95 -31.04 16.49
N MET A 449 11.75 -30.12 17.00
CA MET A 449 13.19 -30.06 16.73
C MET A 449 13.91 -31.28 17.29
N GLN A 450 13.59 -31.71 18.51
CA GLN A 450 14.15 -32.92 19.13
C GLN A 450 13.80 -34.19 18.37
N THR A 451 12.62 -34.26 17.75
CA THR A 451 12.16 -35.41 16.96
C THR A 451 12.58 -35.36 15.49
N GLY A 452 13.34 -34.34 15.07
CA GLY A 452 13.75 -34.15 13.67
C GLY A 452 12.62 -33.72 12.74
N ASN A 453 11.47 -33.29 13.27
CA ASN A 453 10.36 -32.78 12.47
C ASN A 453 10.77 -31.46 11.78
N PRO A 454 10.70 -31.38 10.43
CA PRO A 454 11.12 -30.19 9.69
C PRO A 454 10.31 -28.93 10.04
N VAL A 455 9.02 -29.08 10.36
CA VAL A 455 8.15 -27.97 10.80
C VAL A 455 8.58 -27.46 12.17
N GLY A 456 8.87 -28.38 13.11
CA GLY A 456 9.38 -28.03 14.44
C GLY A 456 10.71 -27.28 14.36
N ARG A 457 11.66 -27.80 13.55
CA ARG A 457 12.94 -27.14 13.28
C ARG A 457 12.75 -25.73 12.71
N HIS A 458 11.89 -25.56 11.70
CA HIS A 458 11.61 -24.26 11.10
C HIS A 458 11.01 -23.27 12.09
N MET A 459 10.07 -23.72 12.93
CA MET A 459 9.49 -22.87 13.98
C MET A 459 10.52 -22.49 15.05
N CYS A 460 11.39 -23.41 15.47
CA CYS A 460 12.49 -23.10 16.39
C CYS A 460 13.43 -22.03 15.82
N LEU A 461 13.79 -22.13 14.54
CA LEU A 461 14.60 -21.11 13.88
C LEU A 461 13.91 -19.74 13.95
N ARG A 462 12.61 -19.66 13.67
CA ARG A 462 11.86 -18.40 13.81
C ARG A 462 11.83 -17.86 15.24
N PHE A 463 11.65 -18.72 16.25
CA PHE A 463 11.75 -18.30 17.65
C PHE A 463 13.16 -17.85 18.02
N SER A 464 14.22 -18.42 17.43
CA SER A 464 15.57 -17.93 17.64
C SER A 464 15.81 -16.54 17.05
N LEU A 465 15.05 -16.11 16.04
CA LEU A 465 15.13 -14.71 15.55
C LEU A 465 14.53 -13.70 16.52
N LEU A 466 13.65 -14.15 17.42
CA LEU A 466 13.06 -13.30 18.47
C LEU A 466 13.95 -13.22 19.72
N ASN A 467 14.95 -14.10 19.84
CA ASN A 467 15.82 -14.22 21.00
C ASN A 467 17.27 -13.95 20.60
N GLY A 468 17.98 -13.15 21.37
CA GLY A 468 19.43 -13.00 21.23
C GLY A 468 20.20 -14.25 21.63
N PRO A 469 21.53 -14.23 21.46
CA PRO A 469 22.42 -15.33 21.86
C PRO A 469 22.30 -15.72 23.34
N SER A 470 21.93 -14.77 24.20
CA SER A 470 21.69 -14.97 25.63
C SER A 470 20.30 -15.51 25.97
N GLY A 471 19.43 -15.73 24.97
CA GLY A 471 18.02 -16.07 25.16
C GLY A 471 17.14 -14.86 25.51
N GLU A 472 17.71 -13.70 25.80
CA GLU A 472 16.96 -12.44 25.96
C GLU A 472 16.60 -11.85 24.59
N PRO A 473 15.44 -11.21 24.42
CA PRO A 473 15.09 -10.54 23.17
C PRO A 473 16.18 -9.55 22.75
N CYS A 474 16.81 -9.79 21.60
CA CYS A 474 17.83 -8.89 21.05
C CYS A 474 17.22 -8.08 19.91
N LEU A 475 17.52 -6.78 19.90
CA LEU A 475 17.19 -5.92 18.76
C LEU A 475 18.19 -6.21 17.63
N GLN A 476 17.75 -6.96 16.63
CA GLN A 476 18.48 -7.13 15.38
C GLN A 476 17.89 -6.22 14.31
N ASN A 477 16.60 -6.39 13.99
CA ASN A 477 15.89 -5.52 13.04
C ASN A 477 14.41 -5.34 13.44
N PRO A 478 13.98 -4.13 13.88
CA PRO A 478 12.59 -3.89 14.30
C PRO A 478 11.57 -4.19 13.21
N MET A 479 11.90 -3.98 11.94
CA MET A 479 10.99 -4.19 10.81
C MET A 479 10.69 -5.66 10.60
N LEU A 480 11.71 -6.53 10.75
CA LEU A 480 11.57 -7.98 10.62
C LEU A 480 10.76 -8.60 11.77
N LEU A 481 10.92 -8.08 12.99
CA LEU A 481 10.39 -8.70 14.21
C LEU A 481 8.86 -8.84 14.18
N GLY A 482 8.11 -7.82 13.76
CA GLY A 482 6.65 -7.92 13.65
C GLY A 482 6.19 -8.93 12.59
N SER A 483 6.91 -9.05 11.47
CA SER A 483 6.62 -10.06 10.44
C SER A 483 6.88 -11.49 10.96
N VAL A 484 7.98 -11.70 11.68
CA VAL A 484 8.29 -12.99 12.34
C VAL A 484 7.22 -13.31 13.37
N LEU A 485 6.86 -12.36 14.24
CA LEU A 485 5.80 -12.53 15.24
C LEU A 485 4.47 -12.90 14.59
N CYS A 486 4.05 -12.19 13.54
CA CYS A 486 2.84 -12.51 12.82
C CYS A 486 2.88 -13.92 12.22
N SER A 487 4.04 -14.32 11.67
CA SER A 487 4.25 -15.67 11.11
C SER A 487 4.13 -16.80 12.13
N LEU A 488 4.33 -16.51 13.42
CA LEU A 488 4.21 -17.44 14.54
C LEU A 488 2.81 -17.37 15.17
N ALA A 489 2.29 -16.15 15.36
CA ALA A 489 1.00 -15.90 15.98
C ALA A 489 -0.16 -16.41 15.12
N LEU A 490 -0.10 -16.22 13.80
CA LEU A 490 -1.17 -16.61 12.91
C LEU A 490 -1.44 -18.13 12.92
N PRO A 491 -0.46 -19.04 12.77
CA PRO A 491 -0.71 -20.48 12.91
C PRO A 491 -1.26 -20.87 14.29
N ALA A 492 -0.75 -20.25 15.37
CA ALA A 492 -1.26 -20.49 16.72
C ALA A 492 -2.72 -20.05 16.87
N HIS A 493 -3.07 -18.89 16.32
CA HIS A 493 -4.42 -18.36 16.29
C HIS A 493 -5.37 -19.23 15.46
N LEU A 494 -4.98 -19.61 14.23
CA LEU A 494 -5.75 -20.50 13.37
C LEU A 494 -6.03 -21.85 14.06
N GLY A 495 -5.03 -22.42 14.74
CA GLY A 495 -5.19 -23.65 15.52
C GLY A 495 -6.20 -23.53 16.66
N GLN A 496 -6.30 -22.35 17.30
CA GLN A 496 -7.32 -22.10 18.33
C GLN A 496 -8.70 -21.94 17.72
N ILE A 497 -8.85 -21.06 16.72
CA ILE A 497 -10.11 -20.83 16.01
C ILE A 497 -10.68 -22.14 15.48
N TYR A 498 -9.83 -23.00 14.93
CA TYR A 498 -10.23 -24.34 14.48
C TYR A 498 -10.88 -25.16 15.60
N ARG A 499 -10.18 -25.34 16.74
CA ARG A 499 -10.65 -26.16 17.87
C ARG A 499 -11.94 -25.61 18.47
N VAL A 500 -12.05 -24.29 18.54
CA VAL A 500 -13.21 -23.62 19.13
C VAL A 500 -14.42 -23.66 18.19
N ASN A 501 -14.20 -23.61 16.88
CA ASN A 501 -15.26 -23.82 15.89
C ASN A 501 -15.77 -25.25 15.84
N GLU A 502 -14.89 -26.23 16.07
CA GLU A 502 -15.24 -27.64 16.13
C GLU A 502 -16.27 -27.89 17.26
N SER A 503 -16.02 -27.37 18.46
CA SER A 503 -17.00 -27.42 19.55
C SER A 503 -18.24 -26.54 19.23
N GLY A 504 -18.00 -25.33 18.70
CA GLY A 504 -18.93 -24.22 18.57
C GLY A 504 -19.62 -23.79 19.88
N VAL A 505 -18.98 -24.07 21.02
CA VAL A 505 -19.40 -23.61 22.36
C VAL A 505 -19.42 -22.08 22.41
N LEU A 506 -18.35 -21.41 22.01
CA LEU A 506 -18.29 -19.94 22.04
C LEU A 506 -19.37 -19.30 21.18
N MET A 507 -19.64 -19.86 20.00
CA MET A 507 -20.71 -19.38 19.11
C MET A 507 -22.08 -19.47 19.81
N ALA A 508 -22.38 -20.62 20.42
CA ALA A 508 -23.64 -20.85 21.11
C ALA A 508 -23.81 -19.92 22.32
N VAL A 509 -22.78 -19.84 23.17
CA VAL A 509 -22.78 -19.02 24.38
C VAL A 509 -22.84 -17.53 24.06
N ALA A 510 -22.16 -17.05 23.01
CA ALA A 510 -22.29 -15.66 22.57
C ALA A 510 -23.74 -15.30 22.16
N HIS A 511 -24.45 -16.21 21.50
CA HIS A 511 -25.87 -16.02 21.18
C HIS A 511 -26.76 -16.00 22.43
N GLN A 512 -26.53 -16.92 23.38
CA GLN A 512 -27.27 -16.96 24.65
C GLN A 512 -27.02 -15.68 25.46
N TYR A 513 -25.77 -15.28 25.62
CA TYR A 513 -25.36 -14.06 26.30
C TYR A 513 -26.03 -12.82 25.69
N ASN A 514 -25.96 -12.63 24.37
CA ASN A 514 -26.63 -11.51 23.72
C ASN A 514 -28.16 -11.54 23.94
N ALA A 515 -28.80 -12.70 23.86
CA ALA A 515 -30.23 -12.83 24.09
C ALA A 515 -30.63 -12.46 25.53
N LEU A 516 -29.83 -12.87 26.51
CA LEU A 516 -30.01 -12.49 27.92
C LEU A 516 -29.85 -10.98 28.12
N ARG A 517 -28.83 -10.37 27.51
CA ARG A 517 -28.62 -8.91 27.54
C ARG A 517 -29.78 -8.14 26.88
N VAL A 518 -30.39 -8.67 25.82
CA VAL A 518 -31.60 -8.10 25.20
C VAL A 518 -32.82 -8.22 26.11
N LEU A 519 -33.01 -9.36 26.78
CA LEU A 519 -34.15 -9.57 27.68
C LEU A 519 -34.05 -8.75 28.97
N ARG A 520 -32.84 -8.64 29.54
CA ARG A 520 -32.58 -8.07 30.87
C ARG A 520 -31.26 -7.27 30.89
N PRO A 521 -31.18 -6.12 30.18
CA PRO A 521 -29.92 -5.38 30.01
C PRO A 521 -29.30 -4.87 31.31
N ILE A 522 -30.14 -4.64 32.34
CA ILE A 522 -29.73 -4.15 33.66
C ILE A 522 -29.29 -5.30 34.56
N THR A 523 -29.99 -6.44 34.53
CA THR A 523 -29.78 -7.55 35.47
C THR A 523 -28.62 -8.44 35.06
N VAL A 524 -28.40 -8.64 33.76
CA VAL A 524 -27.35 -9.53 33.26
C VAL A 524 -26.03 -8.78 33.32
N PRO A 525 -25.07 -9.19 34.17
CA PRO A 525 -23.78 -8.53 34.27
C PRO A 525 -23.03 -8.57 32.94
N ARG A 526 -22.18 -7.57 32.70
CA ARG A 526 -21.31 -7.55 31.52
C ARG A 526 -20.19 -8.57 31.71
N TRP A 527 -20.06 -9.49 30.77
CA TRP A 527 -18.92 -10.40 30.70
C TRP A 527 -17.93 -9.85 29.68
N GLN A 528 -16.87 -9.19 30.15
CA GLN A 528 -15.98 -8.39 29.28
C GLN A 528 -15.37 -9.21 28.15
N ASP A 529 -14.88 -10.42 28.40
CA ASP A 529 -14.25 -11.24 27.36
C ASP A 529 -15.24 -11.70 26.27
N LEU A 530 -16.50 -12.01 26.63
CA LEU A 530 -17.54 -12.28 25.63
C LEU A 530 -17.93 -11.02 24.84
N GLU A 531 -17.93 -9.84 25.46
CA GLU A 531 -18.16 -8.58 24.74
C GLU A 531 -17.03 -8.30 23.74
N VAL A 532 -15.78 -8.58 24.10
CA VAL A 532 -14.63 -8.48 23.18
C VAL A 532 -14.75 -9.50 22.04
N LEU A 533 -15.05 -10.76 22.34
CA LEU A 533 -15.32 -11.79 21.32
C LEU A 533 -16.43 -11.33 20.36
N ILE A 534 -17.54 -10.83 20.91
CA ILE A 534 -18.66 -10.34 20.12
C ILE A 534 -18.22 -9.17 19.24
N GLU A 535 -17.46 -8.20 19.75
CA GLU A 535 -17.04 -7.06 18.95
C GLU A 535 -16.08 -7.47 17.82
N LEU A 536 -15.12 -8.36 18.10
CA LEU A 536 -14.20 -8.91 17.10
C LEU A 536 -14.94 -9.72 16.03
N GLN A 537 -15.95 -10.50 16.41
CA GLN A 537 -16.59 -11.50 15.55
C GLN A 537 -18.08 -11.22 15.26
N LYS A 538 -18.60 -10.00 15.47
CA LYS A 538 -20.06 -9.71 15.38
C LYS A 538 -20.68 -10.06 14.04
N GLN A 539 -19.98 -9.79 12.94
CA GLN A 539 -20.47 -10.10 11.60
C GLN A 539 -20.56 -11.61 11.38
N THR A 540 -19.60 -12.34 11.92
CA THR A 540 -19.50 -13.79 11.89
C THR A 540 -20.58 -14.44 12.75
N ILE A 541 -20.73 -13.99 14.01
CA ILE A 541 -21.68 -14.53 14.97
C ILE A 541 -23.13 -14.18 14.56
N PHE A 542 -23.42 -12.92 14.24
CA PHE A 542 -24.80 -12.43 14.11
C PHE A 542 -25.24 -12.02 12.69
N SER A 543 -24.33 -11.50 11.87
CA SER A 543 -24.54 -11.00 10.48
C SER A 543 -25.73 -10.06 10.25
N PRO A 544 -25.57 -8.73 10.11
CA PRO A 544 -24.32 -7.97 10.24
C PRO A 544 -24.01 -7.57 11.68
N GLU A 545 -25.05 -7.43 12.51
CA GLU A 545 -24.97 -6.82 13.84
C GLU A 545 -25.68 -7.69 14.89
N PRO A 546 -25.31 -7.53 16.18
CA PRO A 546 -25.99 -8.20 17.28
C PRO A 546 -27.50 -7.89 17.28
N PRO A 547 -28.37 -8.92 17.34
CA PRO A 547 -29.80 -8.71 17.34
C PRO A 547 -30.25 -7.96 18.59
N GLN A 548 -31.15 -6.99 18.40
CA GLN A 548 -31.67 -6.12 19.47
C GLN A 548 -33.02 -6.60 20.02
N LYS A 549 -33.61 -7.62 19.40
CA LYS A 549 -34.88 -8.24 19.83
C LYS A 549 -34.71 -9.73 20.03
N PHE A 550 -35.45 -10.30 20.98
CA PHE A 550 -35.30 -11.71 21.35
C PHE A 550 -35.67 -12.67 20.21
N ASP A 551 -36.73 -12.39 19.47
CA ASP A 551 -37.14 -13.14 18.28
C ASP A 551 -36.02 -13.18 17.21
N GLN A 552 -35.33 -12.05 17.02
CA GLN A 552 -34.16 -11.98 16.16
C GLN A 552 -33.02 -12.83 16.70
N CYS A 553 -32.78 -12.85 18.02
CA CYS A 553 -31.76 -13.70 18.63
C CYS A 553 -31.98 -15.19 18.29
N VAL A 554 -33.22 -15.67 18.42
CA VAL A 554 -33.61 -17.04 18.07
C VAL A 554 -33.31 -17.34 16.60
N ILE A 555 -33.74 -16.45 15.69
CA ILE A 555 -33.52 -16.63 14.25
C ILE A 555 -32.02 -16.63 13.92
N ARG A 556 -31.23 -15.72 14.52
CA ARG A 556 -29.79 -15.61 14.28
C ARG A 556 -29.03 -16.83 14.79
N PHE A 557 -29.38 -17.35 15.95
CA PHE A 557 -28.81 -18.59 16.48
C PHE A 557 -29.05 -19.77 15.53
N TRP A 558 -30.27 -19.99 15.06
CA TRP A 558 -30.52 -21.10 14.13
C TRP A 558 -29.82 -20.92 12.78
N ARG A 559 -29.69 -19.68 12.31
CA ARG A 559 -28.88 -19.38 11.12
C ARG A 559 -27.39 -19.65 11.35
N SER A 560 -26.87 -19.42 12.55
CA SER A 560 -25.48 -19.80 12.89
C SER A 560 -25.29 -21.29 13.02
N GLN A 561 -26.35 -22.05 13.32
CA GLN A 561 -26.35 -23.50 13.17
C GLN A 561 -26.56 -24.00 11.72
N GLY A 562 -26.58 -23.08 10.74
CA GLY A 562 -26.67 -23.39 9.31
C GLY A 562 -28.08 -23.64 8.77
N LEU A 563 -29.14 -23.36 9.55
CA LEU A 563 -30.51 -23.48 9.06
C LEU A 563 -30.90 -22.29 8.18
N ARG A 564 -31.71 -22.57 7.16
CA ARG A 564 -32.34 -21.55 6.29
C ARG A 564 -33.59 -20.99 6.96
N LEU A 565 -33.99 -19.77 6.59
CA LEU A 565 -35.17 -19.12 7.19
C LEU A 565 -36.47 -19.92 7.00
N ALA A 566 -36.64 -20.57 5.84
CA ALA A 566 -37.79 -21.44 5.58
C ALA A 566 -37.82 -22.66 6.52
N GLU A 567 -36.66 -23.26 6.81
CA GLU A 567 -36.54 -24.43 7.68
C GLU A 567 -36.80 -24.07 9.14
N ILE A 568 -36.33 -22.89 9.59
CA ILE A 568 -36.62 -22.35 10.92
C ILE A 568 -38.14 -22.17 11.11
N LYS A 569 -38.83 -21.67 10.08
CA LYS A 569 -40.29 -21.50 10.10
C LYS A 569 -41.04 -22.83 10.04
N GLN A 570 -40.59 -23.77 9.22
CA GLN A 570 -41.26 -25.06 9.01
C GLN A 570 -41.09 -26.02 10.20
N LYS A 571 -39.92 -26.03 10.84
CA LYS A 571 -39.65 -26.89 12.00
C LYS A 571 -39.93 -26.10 13.27
N THR A 572 -41.05 -26.41 13.92
CA THR A 572 -41.50 -25.70 15.12
C THR A 572 -40.81 -26.16 16.40
N THR A 573 -40.33 -27.41 16.45
CA THR A 573 -39.68 -27.98 17.65
C THR A 573 -38.16 -27.87 17.62
N THR A 574 -37.53 -27.61 18.77
CA THR A 574 -36.06 -27.54 18.88
C THR A 574 -35.39 -28.85 18.54
N ALA A 575 -35.95 -29.99 18.96
CA ALA A 575 -35.40 -31.30 18.61
C ALA A 575 -35.30 -31.51 17.09
N ALA A 576 -36.31 -31.08 16.32
CA ALA A 576 -36.28 -31.15 14.86
C ALA A 576 -35.23 -30.21 14.26
N ARG A 577 -35.09 -29.00 14.80
CA ARG A 577 -34.06 -28.04 14.36
C ARG A 577 -32.65 -28.52 14.68
N LEU A 578 -32.40 -29.09 15.87
CA LEU A 578 -31.13 -29.68 16.26
C LEU A 578 -30.74 -30.86 15.36
N ARG A 579 -31.69 -31.75 15.03
CA ARG A 579 -31.42 -32.85 14.08
C ARG A 579 -30.99 -32.33 12.71
N LEU A 580 -31.65 -31.29 12.19
CA LEU A 580 -31.24 -30.66 10.94
C LEU A 580 -29.89 -29.94 11.05
N ALA A 581 -29.64 -29.25 12.16
CA ALA A 581 -28.37 -28.58 12.43
C ALA A 581 -27.21 -29.57 12.48
N ALA A 582 -27.39 -30.72 13.15
CA ALA A 582 -26.39 -31.77 13.24
C ALA A 582 -26.05 -32.41 11.88
N GLN A 583 -26.95 -32.32 10.89
CA GLN A 583 -26.70 -32.75 9.51
C GLN A 583 -25.92 -31.69 8.71
N ARG A 584 -25.81 -30.46 9.20
CA ARG A 584 -25.06 -29.40 8.50
C ARG A 584 -23.58 -29.68 8.60
N VAL A 585 -22.94 -29.57 7.45
CA VAL A 585 -21.49 -29.71 7.35
C VAL A 585 -20.85 -28.49 8.00
N ILE A 586 -19.89 -28.75 8.89
CA ILE A 586 -18.90 -27.77 9.34
C ILE A 586 -17.88 -27.64 8.19
N PRO A 587 -17.81 -26.49 7.49
CA PRO A 587 -16.88 -26.29 6.38
C PRO A 587 -15.46 -26.77 6.67
N LEU A 588 -14.94 -26.48 7.87
CA LEU A 588 -13.60 -26.91 8.30
C LEU A 588 -13.44 -28.43 8.43
N SER A 589 -14.41 -29.13 9.03
CA SER A 589 -14.34 -30.60 9.16
C SER A 589 -14.43 -31.29 7.79
N ARG A 590 -15.14 -30.70 6.83
CA ARG A 590 -15.12 -31.17 5.44
C ARG A 590 -13.74 -30.98 4.83
N HIS A 591 -13.12 -29.83 5.05
CA HIS A 591 -11.78 -29.53 4.55
C HIS A 591 -10.75 -30.54 5.09
N HIS A 592 -10.76 -30.81 6.40
CA HIS A 592 -9.85 -31.79 7.00
C HIS A 592 -10.05 -33.19 6.44
N ARG A 593 -11.31 -33.64 6.32
CA ARG A 593 -11.62 -34.94 5.71
C ARG A 593 -11.21 -35.02 4.23
N GLU A 594 -11.29 -33.92 3.49
CA GLU A 594 -10.83 -33.89 2.11
C GLU A 594 -9.29 -33.96 2.04
N ILE A 595 -8.56 -33.28 2.94
CA ILE A 595 -7.09 -33.41 3.07
C ILE A 595 -6.68 -34.83 3.48
N GLU A 596 -7.30 -35.41 4.49
CA GLU A 596 -6.97 -36.76 4.99
C GLU A 596 -7.23 -37.85 3.96
N LYS A 597 -8.28 -37.70 3.14
CA LYS A 597 -8.65 -38.67 2.09
C LYS A 597 -7.72 -38.63 0.90
N THR A 598 -6.98 -37.55 0.76
CA THR A 598 -6.11 -37.36 -0.37
C THR A 598 -4.69 -37.73 0.03
N GLU A 599 -4.14 -38.79 -0.59
CA GLU A 599 -2.69 -39.09 -0.61
C GLU A 599 -1.93 -38.03 -1.44
N ILE A 600 -2.29 -36.77 -1.25
CA ILE A 600 -2.03 -35.68 -2.18
C ILE A 600 -0.58 -35.21 -2.02
N SER A 601 0.13 -35.10 -3.14
CA SER A 601 1.48 -34.55 -3.16
C SER A 601 1.47 -33.10 -2.67
N ARG A 602 2.64 -32.60 -2.26
CA ARG A 602 2.81 -31.21 -1.82
C ARG A 602 2.28 -30.19 -2.85
N GLU A 603 2.38 -30.43 -4.16
CA GLU A 603 1.79 -29.55 -5.19
C GLU A 603 0.26 -29.55 -5.21
N GLU A 604 -0.36 -30.67 -4.84
CA GLU A 604 -1.80 -30.82 -4.87
C GLU A 604 -2.43 -30.29 -3.57
N VAL A 605 -1.64 -30.23 -2.48
CA VAL A 605 -1.91 -29.37 -1.31
C VAL A 605 -1.93 -27.88 -1.70
N LEU A 606 -1.20 -27.45 -2.74
CA LEU A 606 -1.26 -26.04 -3.20
C LEU A 606 -2.52 -25.72 -4.01
N ARG A 607 -3.14 -26.70 -4.68
CA ARG A 607 -4.53 -26.54 -5.17
C ARG A 607 -5.51 -26.31 -4.01
N THR A 608 -5.13 -26.70 -2.79
CA THR A 608 -5.92 -26.49 -1.59
C THR A 608 -6.02 -25.02 -1.19
N LEU A 609 -5.22 -24.09 -1.73
CA LEU A 609 -5.42 -22.65 -1.48
C LEU A 609 -6.69 -22.12 -2.16
N ASN A 610 -6.91 -22.48 -3.42
CA ASN A 610 -8.17 -22.21 -4.11
C ASN A 610 -9.33 -22.94 -3.44
N PHE A 611 -9.07 -24.12 -2.87
CA PHE A 611 -10.04 -24.84 -2.06
C PHE A 611 -10.31 -24.17 -0.71
N GLN A 612 -9.32 -23.56 -0.06
CA GLN A 612 -9.43 -22.81 1.19
C GLN A 612 -10.20 -21.52 0.94
N ILE A 613 -9.87 -20.76 -0.12
CA ILE A 613 -10.66 -19.62 -0.61
C ILE A 613 -12.10 -20.06 -0.91
N LYS A 614 -12.30 -21.22 -1.53
CA LYS A 614 -13.64 -21.78 -1.78
C LYS A 614 -14.35 -22.13 -0.47
N CYS A 615 -13.67 -22.74 0.50
CA CYS A 615 -14.19 -23.03 1.83
C CYS A 615 -14.56 -21.74 2.57
N GLU A 616 -13.72 -20.72 2.54
CA GLU A 616 -13.97 -19.39 3.10
C GLU A 616 -15.14 -18.68 2.42
N SER A 617 -15.26 -18.80 1.09
CA SER A 617 -16.41 -18.26 0.35
C SER A 617 -17.72 -18.95 0.73
N GLN A 618 -17.65 -20.22 1.18
CA GLN A 618 -18.79 -20.99 1.68
C GLN A 618 -19.02 -20.78 3.19
N ARG A 619 -17.99 -20.40 3.96
CA ARG A 619 -18.09 -20.10 5.38
C ARG A 619 -19.09 -18.99 5.62
N ASN A 620 -19.97 -19.21 6.61
CA ASN A 620 -21.02 -18.28 7.02
C ASN A 620 -22.10 -18.00 5.96
N THR A 621 -22.17 -18.80 4.88
CA THR A 621 -23.26 -18.76 3.89
C THR A 621 -24.46 -19.60 4.32
N ALA A 622 -25.62 -19.39 3.69
CA ALA A 622 -26.86 -20.07 4.07
C ALA A 622 -26.77 -21.58 3.77
N GLY A 623 -27.01 -22.42 4.78
CA GLY A 623 -26.94 -23.88 4.67
C GLY A 623 -25.67 -24.50 5.26
N PHE A 624 -24.72 -23.68 5.72
CA PHE A 624 -23.52 -24.12 6.44
C PHE A 624 -23.53 -23.54 7.86
N ARG A 625 -22.99 -24.31 8.82
CA ARG A 625 -22.78 -23.79 10.18
C ARG A 625 -21.84 -22.58 10.08
N ARG A 626 -22.14 -21.55 10.86
CA ARG A 626 -21.26 -20.40 11.00
C ARG A 626 -20.08 -20.75 11.88
N GLU A 627 -18.93 -20.19 11.53
CA GLU A 627 -17.65 -20.42 12.18
C GLU A 627 -17.02 -19.05 12.43
N LEU A 628 -16.44 -18.87 13.63
CA LEU A 628 -15.54 -17.78 13.96
C LEU A 628 -14.48 -17.66 12.86
N ARG A 629 -14.23 -16.42 12.43
CA ARG A 629 -13.26 -16.14 11.38
C ARG A 629 -11.93 -15.80 12.02
N SER A 630 -10.88 -16.19 11.34
CA SER A 630 -9.52 -15.69 11.55
C SER A 630 -9.37 -14.27 11.01
N ALA A 631 -8.19 -13.69 11.27
CA ALA A 631 -7.65 -12.52 10.58
C ALA A 631 -7.49 -12.80 9.07
N ALA A 632 -8.54 -12.54 8.27
CA ALA A 632 -8.63 -12.96 6.87
C ALA A 632 -7.54 -12.36 5.98
N LEU A 633 -7.25 -11.06 6.11
CA LEU A 633 -6.15 -10.44 5.36
C LEU A 633 -4.82 -11.06 5.77
N LEU A 634 -4.57 -11.25 7.08
CA LEU A 634 -3.31 -11.82 7.55
C LEU A 634 -3.16 -13.29 7.13
N GLU A 635 -4.20 -14.11 7.23
CA GLU A 635 -4.19 -15.52 6.79
C GLU A 635 -3.72 -15.66 5.35
N HIS A 636 -4.25 -14.80 4.49
CA HIS A 636 -3.90 -14.70 3.10
C HIS A 636 -2.43 -14.34 2.83
N LEU A 637 -1.82 -13.44 3.62
CA LEU A 637 -0.42 -13.05 3.44
C LEU A 637 0.59 -14.18 3.69
N PHE A 638 0.24 -15.13 4.55
CA PHE A 638 1.13 -16.25 4.90
C PHE A 638 0.77 -17.55 4.17
N CYS A 639 -0.23 -17.49 3.29
CA CYS A 639 -0.80 -18.62 2.56
C CYS A 639 -0.12 -18.89 1.19
N GLU A 640 0.56 -17.92 0.57
CA GLU A 640 1.28 -18.17 -0.70
C GLU A 640 2.56 -19.02 -0.48
N GLN A 641 2.49 -20.32 -0.79
CA GLN A 641 3.56 -21.30 -0.53
C GLN A 641 4.07 -22.02 -1.79
N ASN A 642 4.70 -21.31 -2.73
CA ASN A 642 5.54 -22.03 -3.70
C ASN A 642 6.83 -22.53 -3.04
N VAL A 643 6.80 -23.70 -2.38
CA VAL A 643 7.92 -24.54 -1.86
C VAL A 643 8.92 -23.86 -0.90
N LYS A 644 8.90 -22.54 -0.82
CA LYS A 644 9.59 -21.61 0.07
C LYS A 644 8.52 -20.60 0.48
N PRO A 645 8.25 -20.39 1.78
CA PRO A 645 7.25 -19.42 2.22
C PRO A 645 7.76 -18.02 1.88
N HIS A 646 7.38 -17.50 0.72
CA HIS A 646 7.70 -16.14 0.31
C HIS A 646 6.64 -15.23 0.89
N TRP A 647 7.06 -14.29 1.73
CA TRP A 647 6.21 -13.20 2.12
C TRP A 647 6.13 -12.21 0.96
N LYS A 648 5.05 -12.24 0.18
CA LYS A 648 4.85 -11.31 -0.94
C LYS A 648 3.57 -10.50 -0.76
N LEU A 649 3.64 -9.48 0.09
CA LEU A 649 2.66 -8.40 0.09
C LEU A 649 2.99 -7.44 -1.06
N SER A 650 2.63 -7.80 -2.30
CA SER A 650 2.68 -6.85 -3.40
C SER A 650 1.43 -5.99 -3.41
N LEU A 651 1.58 -4.70 -3.68
CA LEU A 651 0.43 -3.82 -3.91
C LEU A 651 -0.41 -4.28 -5.11
N SER A 652 0.22 -5.01 -6.02
CA SER A 652 -0.43 -5.64 -7.17
C SER A 652 -1.19 -6.92 -6.80
N ASP A 653 -1.11 -7.40 -5.56
CA ASP A 653 -1.89 -8.55 -5.12
C ASP A 653 -3.38 -8.20 -5.21
N LYS A 654 -4.09 -8.96 -6.06
CA LYS A 654 -5.52 -8.80 -6.26
C LYS A 654 -6.29 -8.89 -4.94
N MET A 655 -5.88 -9.76 -4.05
CA MET A 655 -6.57 -10.04 -2.79
C MET A 655 -6.48 -8.87 -1.81
N VAL A 656 -5.27 -8.34 -1.62
CA VAL A 656 -5.03 -7.14 -0.80
C VAL A 656 -5.81 -5.96 -1.37
N ARG A 657 -5.80 -5.78 -2.70
CA ARG A 657 -6.58 -4.73 -3.38
C ARG A 657 -8.08 -4.90 -3.21
N ASP A 658 -8.61 -6.11 -3.43
CA ASP A 658 -10.03 -6.40 -3.28
C ASP A 658 -10.49 -6.14 -1.84
N ALA A 659 -9.64 -6.45 -0.85
CA ALA A 659 -9.87 -6.19 0.55
C ALA A 659 -9.86 -4.68 0.87
N VAL A 660 -8.87 -3.93 0.36
CA VAL A 660 -8.82 -2.46 0.46
C VAL A 660 -10.06 -1.85 -0.19
N ASP A 661 -10.38 -2.21 -1.42
CA ASP A 661 -11.55 -1.73 -2.15
C ASP A 661 -12.86 -2.06 -1.43
N ALA A 662 -12.96 -3.24 -0.81
CA ALA A 662 -14.11 -3.62 0.00
C ALA A 662 -14.25 -2.74 1.25
N ASP A 663 -13.14 -2.46 1.94
CA ASP A 663 -13.14 -1.59 3.11
C ASP A 663 -13.51 -0.15 2.74
N LEU A 664 -12.91 0.38 1.67
CA LEU A 664 -13.26 1.68 1.10
C LEU A 664 -14.76 1.75 0.73
N ARG A 665 -15.30 0.74 0.04
CA ARG A 665 -16.75 0.63 -0.25
C ARG A 665 -17.60 0.70 1.02
N SER A 666 -17.16 0.05 2.10
CA SER A 666 -17.89 0.04 3.37
C SER A 666 -17.91 1.42 4.03
N LEU A 667 -16.79 2.16 4.00
CA LEU A 667 -16.64 3.48 4.60
C LEU A 667 -17.40 4.56 3.83
N TRP A 668 -17.45 4.48 2.49
CA TRP A 668 -18.15 5.48 1.68
C TRP A 668 -19.68 5.33 1.71
N GLY A 669 -20.19 4.19 2.19
CA GLY A 669 -21.61 3.87 2.22
C GLY A 669 -22.24 3.74 0.84
N GLN A 670 -23.49 3.29 0.77
CA GLN A 670 -24.26 3.25 -0.48
C GLN A 670 -24.79 4.64 -0.85
N ARG A 671 -23.90 5.63 -1.04
CA ARG A 671 -24.34 6.92 -1.59
C ARG A 671 -24.70 6.72 -3.07
N PRO A 672 -25.98 6.89 -3.46
CA PRO A 672 -26.39 6.66 -4.84
C PRO A 672 -25.62 7.58 -5.79
N GLY A 673 -25.01 7.00 -6.83
CA GLY A 673 -24.33 7.73 -7.90
C GLY A 673 -22.83 8.00 -7.72
N LYS A 674 -22.19 7.65 -6.59
CA LYS A 674 -20.72 7.78 -6.43
C LYS A 674 -20.06 6.41 -6.29
N ARG A 675 -19.18 6.07 -7.25
CA ARG A 675 -18.28 4.93 -7.11
C ARG A 675 -17.16 5.32 -6.12
N PRO A 676 -16.87 4.50 -5.10
CA PRO A 676 -15.72 4.75 -4.24
C PRO A 676 -14.43 4.72 -5.08
N PRO A 677 -13.40 5.48 -4.69
CA PRO A 677 -12.10 5.39 -5.35
C PRO A 677 -11.60 3.94 -5.25
N SER A 678 -11.08 3.43 -6.35
CA SER A 678 -10.36 2.16 -6.34
C SER A 678 -8.99 2.37 -5.70
N ALA A 679 -8.50 1.36 -5.01
CA ALA A 679 -7.16 1.26 -4.42
C ALA A 679 -6.08 1.67 -5.42
N VAL A 680 -6.27 1.33 -6.69
CA VAL A 680 -5.36 1.64 -7.81
C VAL A 680 -5.19 3.14 -8.05
N GLY A 681 -6.19 3.95 -7.73
CA GLY A 681 -6.14 5.40 -7.89
C GLY A 681 -5.71 6.16 -6.64
N LEU A 682 -5.34 5.45 -5.56
CA LEU A 682 -4.92 6.09 -4.33
C LEU A 682 -3.42 6.43 -4.37
N PRO A 683 -3.02 7.60 -3.84
CA PRO A 683 -1.60 7.85 -3.55
C PRO A 683 -1.03 6.77 -2.61
N ALA A 684 0.25 6.42 -2.80
CA ALA A 684 0.99 5.44 -1.99
C ALA A 684 0.69 5.53 -0.49
N VAL A 685 0.86 6.72 0.09
CA VAL A 685 0.66 6.98 1.53
C VAL A 685 -0.80 6.81 1.98
N VAL A 686 -1.77 7.09 1.11
CA VAL A 686 -3.20 6.91 1.42
C VAL A 686 -3.53 5.42 1.43
N TRP A 687 -2.98 4.68 0.48
CA TRP A 687 -3.11 3.22 0.43
C TRP A 687 -2.46 2.57 1.66
N LEU A 688 -1.24 2.98 2.03
CA LEU A 688 -0.56 2.50 3.23
C LEU A 688 -1.35 2.81 4.50
N GLY A 689 -1.95 4.01 4.59
CA GLY A 689 -2.83 4.40 5.70
C GLY A 689 -4.08 3.53 5.80
N GLN A 690 -4.60 3.06 4.67
CA GLN A 690 -5.75 2.16 4.64
C GLN A 690 -5.35 0.74 5.06
N LEU A 691 -4.19 0.24 4.59
CA LEU A 691 -3.64 -1.03 5.04
C LEU A 691 -3.33 -1.03 6.53
N GLN A 692 -2.75 0.05 7.07
CA GLN A 692 -2.50 0.18 8.50
C GLN A 692 -3.77 -0.07 9.30
N LYS A 693 -4.89 0.57 8.94
CA LYS A 693 -6.18 0.39 9.63
C LYS A 693 -6.69 -1.05 9.55
N MET A 694 -6.52 -1.69 8.39
CA MET A 694 -6.94 -3.08 8.20
C MET A 694 -6.11 -4.04 9.05
N PHE A 695 -4.78 -3.88 9.07
CA PHE A 695 -3.92 -4.66 9.94
C PHE A 695 -4.23 -4.42 11.41
N GLN A 696 -4.38 -3.17 11.86
CA GLN A 696 -4.75 -2.88 13.25
C GLN A 696 -6.06 -3.55 13.69
N ARG A 697 -7.04 -3.66 12.79
CA ARG A 697 -8.30 -4.35 13.07
C ARG A 697 -8.09 -5.86 13.26
N GLU A 698 -7.20 -6.45 12.48
CA GLU A 698 -6.96 -7.90 12.47
C GLU A 698 -5.89 -8.35 13.47
N THR A 699 -4.91 -7.51 13.80
CA THR A 699 -3.84 -7.85 14.75
C THR A 699 -4.39 -8.06 16.16
N VAL A 700 -5.41 -7.30 16.58
CA VAL A 700 -6.09 -7.51 17.86
C VAL A 700 -6.69 -8.92 17.94
N ASP A 701 -7.21 -9.43 16.83
CA ASP A 701 -7.82 -10.76 16.75
C ASP A 701 -6.78 -11.88 16.95
N LEU A 702 -5.57 -11.70 16.42
CA LEU A 702 -4.46 -12.67 16.57
C LEU A 702 -4.10 -12.92 18.05
N TRP A 703 -4.22 -11.90 18.89
CA TRP A 703 -3.81 -11.95 20.28
C TRP A 703 -4.93 -12.37 21.23
N PHE A 704 -6.15 -12.54 20.73
CA PHE A 704 -7.28 -13.03 21.52
C PHE A 704 -7.15 -14.55 21.77
N ASP A 705 -7.13 -14.97 23.04
CA ASP A 705 -7.00 -16.38 23.43
C ASP A 705 -8.36 -17.08 23.40
N TYR A 706 -8.82 -17.38 22.19
CA TYR A 706 -10.10 -18.05 21.94
C TYR A 706 -10.21 -19.36 22.72
N LYS A 707 -9.11 -20.13 22.81
CA LYS A 707 -9.16 -21.43 23.46
C LYS A 707 -9.29 -21.29 24.98
N GLN A 708 -8.60 -20.33 25.58
CA GLN A 708 -8.76 -20.08 27.01
C GLN A 708 -10.17 -19.60 27.35
N LEU A 709 -10.73 -18.67 26.58
CA LEU A 709 -12.10 -18.22 26.80
C LEU A 709 -13.10 -19.38 26.72
N GLU A 710 -12.92 -20.31 25.78
CA GLU A 710 -13.75 -21.51 25.70
C GLU A 710 -13.64 -22.38 26.96
N MET A 711 -12.42 -22.58 27.48
CA MET A 711 -12.22 -23.32 28.72
C MET A 711 -12.90 -22.62 29.90
N ASP A 712 -12.73 -21.31 30.04
CA ASP A 712 -13.36 -20.53 31.12
C ASP A 712 -14.90 -20.58 31.04
N VAL A 713 -15.45 -20.54 29.83
CA VAL A 713 -16.89 -20.71 29.58
C VAL A 713 -17.37 -22.11 29.99
N ILE A 714 -16.62 -23.16 29.64
CA ILE A 714 -16.94 -24.53 30.00
C ILE A 714 -16.82 -24.74 31.51
N ASP A 715 -15.79 -24.21 32.16
CA ASP A 715 -15.58 -24.33 33.60
C ASP A 715 -16.67 -23.58 34.39
N LEU A 716 -17.12 -22.43 33.88
CA LEU A 716 -18.17 -21.63 34.52
C LEU A 716 -19.57 -22.25 34.37
N LEU A 717 -19.90 -22.73 33.17
CA LEU A 717 -21.26 -23.19 32.85
C LEU A 717 -21.42 -24.72 32.98
N GLY A 718 -20.34 -25.47 32.82
CA GLY A 718 -20.34 -26.91 32.55
C GLY A 718 -20.49 -27.20 31.05
N GLU A 719 -19.87 -28.29 30.58
CA GLU A 719 -19.89 -28.71 29.16
C GLU A 719 -21.32 -28.81 28.60
N ASP A 720 -22.23 -29.42 29.35
CA ASP A 720 -23.62 -29.59 28.92
C ASP A 720 -24.34 -28.24 28.72
N ARG A 721 -24.12 -27.27 29.63
CA ARG A 721 -24.81 -25.97 29.58
C ARG A 721 -24.20 -25.03 28.56
N ALA A 722 -22.92 -25.20 28.24
CA ALA A 722 -22.25 -24.44 27.19
C ALA A 722 -22.57 -24.98 25.77
N SER A 723 -23.22 -26.14 25.66
CA SER A 723 -23.51 -26.79 24.39
C SER A 723 -24.56 -26.06 23.55
N SER A 724 -24.47 -26.23 22.23
CA SER A 724 -25.50 -25.72 21.29
C SER A 724 -26.90 -26.28 21.57
N ARG A 725 -26.99 -27.49 22.14
CA ARG A 725 -28.26 -28.11 22.55
C ARG A 725 -28.91 -27.34 23.69
N HIS A 726 -28.15 -27.05 24.75
CA HIS A 726 -28.68 -26.33 25.90
C HIS A 726 -29.10 -24.91 25.53
N VAL A 727 -28.32 -24.21 24.72
CA VAL A 727 -28.69 -22.88 24.21
C VAL A 727 -29.99 -22.93 23.39
N ALA A 728 -30.20 -23.99 22.61
CA ALA A 728 -31.45 -24.17 21.88
C ALA A 728 -32.65 -24.39 22.81
N GLU A 729 -32.48 -25.17 23.89
CA GLU A 729 -33.49 -25.38 24.93
C GLU A 729 -33.80 -24.07 25.70
N PHE A 730 -32.78 -23.24 25.96
CA PHE A 730 -32.96 -21.90 26.52
C PHE A 730 -33.90 -21.04 25.66
N PHE A 731 -33.76 -21.08 24.32
CA PHE A 731 -34.63 -20.32 23.43
C PHE A 731 -36.10 -20.77 23.44
N GLU A 732 -36.41 -22.00 23.88
CA GLU A 732 -37.80 -22.44 24.12
C GLU A 732 -38.33 -21.98 25.48
N LYS A 733 -37.46 -21.94 26.49
CA LYS A 733 -37.82 -21.64 27.89
C LYS A 733 -36.92 -20.53 28.45
N PRO A 734 -37.03 -19.28 27.95
CA PRO A 734 -36.08 -18.21 28.28
C PRO A 734 -36.04 -17.89 29.77
N ASN A 735 -37.17 -17.95 30.47
CA ASN A 735 -37.23 -17.69 31.91
C ASN A 735 -36.46 -18.75 32.73
N GLY A 736 -36.57 -20.03 32.34
CA GLY A 736 -35.89 -21.12 33.05
C GLY A 736 -34.37 -21.03 32.87
N GLY A 737 -33.90 -20.82 31.65
CA GLY A 737 -32.46 -20.69 31.41
C GLY A 737 -31.88 -19.35 31.89
N LEU A 738 -32.66 -18.26 31.98
CA LEU A 738 -32.23 -17.03 32.66
C LEU A 738 -31.92 -17.31 34.14
N SER A 739 -32.82 -17.97 34.87
CA SER A 739 -32.57 -18.30 36.28
C SER A 739 -31.34 -19.20 36.44
N GLN A 740 -31.18 -20.20 35.57
CA GLN A 740 -30.01 -21.08 35.57
C GLN A 740 -28.71 -20.30 35.29
N TRP A 741 -28.72 -19.42 34.29
CA TRP A 741 -27.59 -18.56 33.97
C TRP A 741 -27.24 -17.64 35.14
N MET A 742 -28.23 -16.96 35.72
CA MET A 742 -28.01 -16.08 36.88
C MET A 742 -27.46 -16.84 38.09
N ASN A 743 -27.87 -18.09 38.31
CA ASN A 743 -27.31 -18.93 39.37
C ASN A 743 -25.84 -19.30 39.12
N CYS A 744 -25.41 -19.46 37.86
CA CYS A 744 -23.99 -19.65 37.55
C CYS A 744 -23.18 -18.35 37.70
N MET A 745 -23.81 -17.20 37.43
CA MET A 745 -23.15 -15.90 37.33
C MET A 745 -23.21 -15.08 38.63
N SER A 746 -23.85 -15.57 39.69
CA SER A 746 -24.00 -14.84 40.96
C SER A 746 -22.67 -14.57 41.66
N ASP A 747 -21.62 -15.32 41.32
CA ASP A 747 -20.24 -15.04 41.73
C ASP A 747 -19.59 -14.07 40.73
N ASN A 748 -19.81 -12.76 40.94
CA ASN A 748 -19.29 -11.70 40.08
C ASN A 748 -17.75 -11.75 39.92
N SER A 749 -17.02 -12.38 40.84
CA SER A 749 -15.56 -12.53 40.74
C SER A 749 -15.12 -13.39 39.55
N ARG A 750 -16.00 -14.28 39.08
CA ARG A 750 -15.77 -15.16 37.92
C ARG A 750 -16.02 -14.49 36.57
N LEU A 751 -16.72 -13.35 36.57
CA LEU A 751 -17.04 -12.59 35.35
C LEU A 751 -15.95 -11.59 34.98
N THR A 752 -15.10 -11.29 35.96
CA THR A 752 -13.96 -10.40 35.84
C THR A 752 -12.68 -11.13 35.46
N VAL A 753 -12.77 -12.28 34.79
CA VAL A 753 -11.64 -12.73 33.96
C VAL A 753 -11.56 -11.74 32.82
N VAL A 754 -10.92 -10.62 33.12
CA VAL A 754 -10.23 -9.86 32.13
C VAL A 754 -8.96 -10.66 31.99
N SER A 755 -8.76 -11.36 30.87
CA SER A 755 -7.38 -11.66 30.53
C SER A 755 -6.63 -10.32 30.63
N ASP A 756 -5.68 -10.15 31.56
CA ASP A 756 -4.92 -8.90 31.70
C ASP A 756 -4.34 -8.46 30.35
N HIS A 757 -4.22 -9.42 29.44
CA HIS A 757 -3.87 -9.32 28.04
C HIS A 757 -4.85 -8.44 27.25
N GLY A 758 -6.17 -8.65 27.33
CA GLY A 758 -7.17 -7.87 26.58
C GLY A 758 -7.13 -6.37 26.90
N LYS A 759 -7.07 -5.98 28.18
CA LYS A 759 -6.94 -4.55 28.58
C LYS A 759 -5.67 -3.89 28.08
N SER A 760 -4.61 -4.68 27.91
CA SER A 760 -3.31 -4.21 27.48
C SER A 760 -3.20 -4.11 25.96
N TRP A 761 -3.98 -4.90 25.20
CA TRP A 761 -3.94 -4.96 23.72
C TRP A 761 -5.04 -4.11 23.08
N CYS A 762 -6.18 -3.94 23.75
CA CYS A 762 -7.32 -3.19 23.23
C CYS A 762 -7.31 -1.69 23.59
N LYS A 763 -6.35 -1.24 24.42
CA LYS A 763 -6.06 0.18 24.65
C LYS A 763 -4.98 0.63 23.69
#